data_AF-A0A1G5Z6Z9-F1
#
_entry.id   AF-A0A1G5Z6Z9-F1
#
_cell.length_a   1.000
_cell.length_b   1.000
_cell.length_c   1.000
_cell.angle_alpha   90.00
_cell.angle_beta   90.00
_cell.angle_gamma   90.00
#
_symmetry.space_group_name_H-M   'P 1'
#
loop_
_entity.id
_entity.type
_entity.pdbx_description
1 polymer ?
#
loop_
_entity_poly.entity_id
_entity_poly.type
_entity_poly.pdbx_seq_one_letter_code
_entity_poly.pdbx_strand_id
1 'polypeptide(L)'
;MKSLQRFFTLTVLGCLIFPGFIFGQNSFRISPYIQVADQNLVQIRWFAGQNYPSTILFKDSKGNILKSTDVSGKEMAELYYTNAEKSESIPGLEGQNWLGGEKYFRYEYSLRVPSGESIFYEVTLNGQRFSKTFKSAPDSKGWENIRFIALSDSETEPIGRVTHRAWYPGIPLFRPFATPALWKQKFGTTIEEGIEIPNYFLTEKEGYTANLEVINSRNPDFMLMPGDLVQGGAYMPAWDEFWQHNAGQFGAGLASYPIIPALGNWESYGGLNSGYGYNEKGQFNPVLGRSRFHTFFEIGIEDPLQKHRQSYYRTDYGPITILTLDSSNGTPEQKRSDTPPEQRLKNKEYSGPGTDTQENYTQAEYNAAGGTDLSGFGPGTNQYVWLEANLKKAKEAKKLIFVQFHHVPYASGEHGVPMNHELSTGQGGTPLRVLHPLFEEYGVIAVLAGHDELFERSFVDEDGDGKGVHYYDVGVAGDGLRGVKRNWLSNPLETLDYNQFSKWTADQKSTEQWNTSGTNPVLTDGGKHYGHLEVNLKKVKDGNKTFAQIDFEPIYIFPVMDQNYNLQRIERRIYNDQLRILVELAEETTEPKFKTQITVELNQDGKAITTLKDYLENPPLEDWKVEFSRSPEYSCSDLAGSENQIKITDAGGNTWTAVVLVSVKDLMPPKLVTKIPSLTADRIQGEFLLKPEDFIESLSDNCGIKALELSKTKVSCENFDLSFEVVLTAVDASGNKSSAVLTLNVSSFESKKISISPETGTQFLEGQKAEIRLGEEFGFSVLAWYRNGQVIEGQKGKAILTEVAGTYWASLIPEGGGCPVESKKTEIKFAGVPFGEIKESVTLILGPDGKADLKPENVFVKWPLSDPNLEITLDPKSFNCDNLGEKTVKILIKSQSGQTWEKTIKVLVKDQSPPLLVAKNINLELDVTKGVVELSPEMLLAEFGDNCSIKSLTINKNRFTCEDLGREFSVAVRAEDKSGNVTEAVAKVSIVRKEAEKVVISGPTSFCKGEKGVLELSSSLPFEVVRWRRNGAEIQGQTGKKLEVSESGIYHAVIRYPGGCLSESKDFEVKVNPLPEGEIKVDGNILRAPEGNFTYQWYRNGEKLEGKTTRTYTAELMGEYAVELTSSVACKTLLKSVTLTISGIFGTPVNQALDLKIYPNPASSRVLIEFPDGVLAAKPSILVYSSDGKNVTEMVQIFVLNDTDAEIRLNRITKGTYLIWAIGTDQKTYFGKLIVL
;
A
#
# COMPACT_ATOMS: atom_id res chain seq x y z
N MET A 1 26.30 -18.10 63.88
CA MET A 1 25.45 -19.31 63.99
C MET A 1 24.89 -19.67 62.61
N LYS A 2 25.65 -20.47 61.83
CA LYS A 2 25.25 -21.72 61.15
C LYS A 2 23.84 -21.75 60.51
N SER A 3 23.75 -21.62 59.18
CA SER A 3 23.67 -22.78 58.26
C SER A 3 23.61 -22.40 56.77
N LEU A 4 24.66 -22.83 56.05
CA LEU A 4 24.77 -23.21 54.63
C LEU A 4 24.25 -22.27 53.51
N GLN A 5 25.17 -21.45 52.99
CA GLN A 5 25.25 -21.10 51.57
C GLN A 5 26.02 -22.21 50.82
N ARG A 6 25.53 -22.61 49.63
CA ARG A 6 26.30 -23.38 48.64
C ARG A 6 26.80 -22.45 47.54
N PHE A 7 28.08 -22.63 47.24
CA PHE A 7 28.93 -21.92 46.30
C PHE A 7 28.40 -21.98 44.84
N PHE A 8 28.38 -20.84 44.17
CA PHE A 8 28.55 -20.75 42.71
C PHE A 8 29.95 -20.19 42.44
N THR A 9 30.78 -20.98 41.77
CA THR A 9 32.16 -20.64 41.43
C THR A 9 32.15 -19.64 40.27
N LEU A 10 32.67 -18.44 40.55
CA LEU A 10 32.95 -17.40 39.57
C LEU A 10 34.09 -17.89 38.65
N THR A 11 33.80 -18.09 37.36
CA THR A 11 34.86 -18.24 36.35
C THR A 11 34.92 -16.94 35.57
N VAL A 12 35.93 -16.13 35.88
CA VAL A 12 36.31 -14.94 35.12
C VAL A 12 36.89 -15.44 33.79
N LEU A 13 36.15 -15.28 32.69
CA LEU A 13 36.69 -15.42 31.34
C LEU A 13 36.99 -14.01 30.83
N GLY A 14 38.29 -13.70 30.70
CA GLY A 14 38.77 -12.43 30.22
C GLY A 14 38.28 -12.11 28.80
N CYS A 15 38.00 -10.83 28.58
CA CYS A 15 37.87 -10.24 27.25
C CYS A 15 39.08 -10.60 26.39
N LEU A 16 38.91 -11.60 25.52
CA LEU A 16 39.68 -11.70 24.29
C LEU A 16 39.06 -10.72 23.30
N ILE A 17 39.82 -9.68 22.98
CA ILE A 17 39.61 -8.85 21.80
C ILE A 17 39.70 -9.80 20.60
N PHE A 18 38.56 -10.17 20.02
CA PHE A 18 38.54 -10.85 18.72
C PHE A 18 38.90 -9.80 17.66
N PRO A 19 39.98 -9.98 16.87
CA PRO A 19 40.15 -9.23 15.64
C PRO A 19 39.04 -9.65 14.68
N GLY A 20 38.52 -8.67 13.93
CA GLY A 20 37.30 -8.74 13.14
C GLY A 20 37.02 -10.10 12.50
N PHE A 21 35.88 -10.68 12.89
CA PHE A 21 35.15 -11.56 12.00
C PHE A 21 34.76 -10.73 10.77
N ILE A 22 35.37 -11.05 9.64
CA ILE A 22 34.79 -10.75 8.34
C ILE A 22 33.43 -11.46 8.33
N PHE A 23 32.34 -10.71 8.45
CA PHE A 23 30.98 -11.21 8.24
C PHE A 23 30.94 -11.87 6.86
N GLY A 24 30.81 -13.19 6.81
CA GLY A 24 30.34 -13.86 5.59
C GLY A 24 28.97 -13.29 5.25
N GLN A 25 28.76 -12.86 4.00
CA GLN A 25 27.46 -12.37 3.54
C GLN A 25 26.38 -13.42 3.85
N ASN A 26 25.37 -13.04 4.65
CA ASN A 26 24.16 -13.84 4.83
C ASN A 26 23.52 -14.05 3.46
N SER A 27 23.32 -15.30 3.06
CA SER A 27 22.73 -15.63 1.76
C SER A 27 21.22 -15.38 1.75
N PHE A 28 20.57 -15.39 2.91
CA PHE A 28 19.16 -15.01 3.06
C PHE A 28 19.01 -13.51 3.10
N ARG A 29 18.19 -13.00 2.17
CA ARG A 29 17.68 -11.63 2.22
C ARG A 29 16.45 -11.53 3.11
N ILE A 30 15.53 -12.46 2.94
CA ILE A 30 14.39 -12.69 3.82
C ILE A 30 14.50 -14.12 4.30
N SER A 31 14.57 -14.32 5.62
CA SER A 31 14.64 -15.64 6.23
C SER A 31 13.37 -16.42 5.95
N PRO A 32 13.41 -17.77 6.01
CA PRO A 32 12.21 -18.58 5.88
C PRO A 32 11.07 -18.13 6.80
N TYR A 33 9.89 -17.90 6.22
CA TYR A 33 8.67 -17.59 6.94
C TYR A 33 7.52 -18.50 6.51
N ILE A 34 6.53 -18.62 7.38
CA ILE A 34 5.45 -19.60 7.28
C ILE A 34 4.15 -18.92 6.85
N GLN A 35 3.43 -19.57 5.95
CA GLN A 35 2.04 -19.26 5.63
C GLN A 35 1.20 -20.52 5.68
N VAL A 36 -0.09 -20.39 5.95
CA VAL A 36 -1.02 -21.52 6.08
C VAL A 36 -2.29 -21.30 5.27
N ALA A 37 -2.80 -22.39 4.70
CA ALA A 37 -4.07 -22.44 3.98
C ALA A 37 -4.81 -23.75 4.31
N ASP A 38 -5.96 -23.95 3.66
CA ASP A 38 -6.89 -25.04 3.96
C ASP A 38 -6.26 -26.44 3.94
N GLN A 39 -6.78 -27.30 4.83
CA GLN A 39 -6.36 -28.69 5.05
C GLN A 39 -4.87 -28.82 5.38
N ASN A 40 -4.38 -27.96 6.28
CA ASN A 40 -3.00 -27.96 6.77
C ASN A 40 -1.95 -27.86 5.65
N LEU A 41 -2.27 -27.12 4.59
CA LEU A 41 -1.28 -26.73 3.60
C LEU A 41 -0.40 -25.65 4.22
N VAL A 42 0.89 -25.93 4.36
CA VAL A 42 1.88 -24.99 4.86
C VAL A 42 2.83 -24.64 3.73
N GLN A 43 3.05 -23.34 3.51
CA GLN A 43 4.03 -22.81 2.58
C GLN A 43 5.18 -22.19 3.37
N ILE A 44 6.41 -22.61 3.06
CA ILE A 44 7.63 -21.96 3.55
C ILE A 44 8.21 -21.17 2.37
N ARG A 45 8.43 -19.87 2.57
CA ARG A 45 8.99 -18.97 1.55
C ARG A 45 10.20 -18.22 2.10
N TRP A 46 11.21 -18.00 1.26
CA TRP A 46 12.41 -17.22 1.59
C TRP A 46 12.96 -16.53 0.35
N PHE A 47 13.82 -15.53 0.55
CA PHE A 47 14.39 -14.75 -0.55
C PHE A 47 15.90 -14.61 -0.44
N ALA A 48 16.56 -14.47 -1.60
CA ALA A 48 17.99 -14.25 -1.72
C ALA A 48 18.29 -13.10 -2.69
N GLY A 49 19.47 -12.46 -2.54
CA GLY A 49 19.92 -11.41 -3.46
C GLY A 49 20.45 -11.92 -4.81
N GLN A 50 20.74 -13.22 -4.90
CA GLN A 50 21.23 -13.91 -6.10
C GLN A 50 20.61 -15.31 -6.18
N ASN A 51 20.63 -15.94 -7.36
CA ASN A 51 20.13 -17.30 -7.50
C ASN A 51 21.18 -18.32 -7.00
N TYR A 52 20.95 -18.85 -5.80
CA TYR A 52 21.76 -19.89 -5.20
C TYR A 52 21.06 -21.27 -5.23
N PRO A 53 21.82 -22.38 -5.17
CA PRO A 53 21.27 -23.69 -4.86
C PRO A 53 20.59 -23.69 -3.48
N SER A 54 19.40 -24.26 -3.40
CA SER A 54 18.65 -24.37 -2.15
C SER A 54 17.98 -25.73 -1.99
N THR A 55 17.91 -26.21 -0.75
CA THR A 55 17.16 -27.41 -0.36
C THR A 55 16.25 -27.11 0.83
N ILE A 56 15.15 -27.84 0.94
CA ILE A 56 14.26 -27.81 2.10
C ILE A 56 14.00 -29.22 2.61
N LEU A 57 13.96 -29.35 3.94
CA LEU A 57 13.73 -30.58 4.68
C LEU A 57 12.60 -30.36 5.70
N PHE A 58 11.60 -31.22 5.71
CA PHE A 58 10.54 -31.29 6.72
C PHE A 58 10.64 -32.60 7.49
N LYS A 59 10.46 -32.53 8.81
CA LYS A 59 10.37 -33.70 9.70
C LYS A 59 9.16 -33.60 10.62
N ASP A 60 8.58 -34.74 10.93
CA ASP A 60 7.53 -34.86 11.94
C ASP A 60 8.10 -34.77 13.36
N SER A 61 7.21 -34.81 14.35
CA SER A 61 7.55 -34.76 15.77
C SER A 61 8.44 -35.91 16.26
N LYS A 62 8.50 -37.02 15.50
CA LYS A 62 9.31 -38.22 15.79
C LYS A 62 10.66 -38.20 15.06
N GLY A 63 10.90 -37.19 14.23
CA GLY A 63 12.11 -37.04 13.44
C GLY A 63 12.09 -37.80 12.10
N ASN A 64 10.96 -38.39 11.71
CA ASN A 64 10.82 -38.99 10.38
C ASN A 64 10.78 -37.90 9.32
N ILE A 65 11.46 -38.14 8.20
CA ILE A 65 11.48 -37.19 7.08
C ILE A 65 10.12 -37.24 6.38
N LEU A 66 9.39 -36.11 6.42
CA LEU A 66 8.15 -35.92 5.66
C LEU A 66 8.48 -35.58 4.21
N LYS A 67 9.47 -34.71 4.00
CA LYS A 67 9.93 -34.31 2.67
C LYS A 67 11.37 -33.79 2.71
N SER A 68 12.14 -34.09 1.67
CA SER A 68 13.42 -33.43 1.38
C SER A 68 13.48 -33.19 -0.13
N THR A 69 13.77 -31.97 -0.57
CA THR A 69 13.85 -31.65 -2.00
C THR A 69 14.70 -30.40 -2.27
N ASP A 70 15.23 -30.31 -3.48
CA ASP A 70 15.82 -29.10 -4.01
C ASP A 70 14.72 -28.09 -4.36
N VAL A 71 15.03 -26.80 -4.23
CA VAL A 71 14.14 -25.66 -4.53
C VAL A 71 14.93 -24.63 -5.33
N SER A 72 14.43 -24.28 -6.51
CA SER A 72 15.04 -23.30 -7.40
C SER A 72 14.51 -21.90 -7.14
N GLY A 73 15.40 -20.90 -7.17
CA GLY A 73 15.02 -19.50 -7.04
C GLY A 73 14.43 -18.95 -8.34
N LYS A 74 13.39 -18.11 -8.22
CA LYS A 74 12.80 -17.34 -9.31
C LYS A 74 13.04 -15.84 -9.10
N GLU A 75 13.60 -15.15 -10.09
CA GLU A 75 13.76 -13.69 -10.01
C GLU A 75 12.39 -12.98 -10.04
N MET A 76 12.19 -12.05 -9.12
CA MET A 76 10.96 -11.25 -9.01
C MET A 76 11.23 -9.84 -9.54
N ALA A 77 10.79 -9.56 -10.76
CA ALA A 77 11.14 -8.33 -11.49
C ALA A 77 10.47 -7.07 -10.92
N GLU A 78 9.36 -7.23 -10.21
CA GLU A 78 8.58 -6.17 -9.56
C GLU A 78 9.17 -5.72 -8.22
N LEU A 79 10.09 -6.50 -7.63
CA LEU A 79 10.83 -6.15 -6.41
C LEU A 79 12.14 -5.46 -6.78
N TYR A 80 12.12 -4.13 -6.80
CA TYR A 80 13.27 -3.31 -7.20
C TYR A 80 13.20 -1.94 -6.50
N TYR A 81 14.35 -1.25 -6.45
CA TYR A 81 14.41 0.13 -5.96
C TYR A 81 14.29 1.16 -7.08
N THR A 82 13.51 2.22 -6.88
CA THR A 82 13.50 3.41 -7.75
C THR A 82 14.72 4.29 -7.50
N ASN A 83 15.04 5.21 -8.41
CA ASN A 83 16.12 6.17 -8.18
C ASN A 83 15.82 7.13 -7.03
N ALA A 84 14.54 7.45 -6.81
CA ALA A 84 14.10 8.24 -5.66
C ALA A 84 14.46 7.55 -4.34
N GLU A 85 14.18 6.24 -4.23
CA GLU A 85 14.55 5.42 -3.07
C GLU A 85 16.07 5.29 -2.91
N LYS A 86 16.81 5.08 -4.00
CA LYS A 86 18.28 4.98 -3.98
C LYS A 86 18.99 6.27 -3.56
N SER A 87 18.35 7.41 -3.80
CA SER A 87 18.88 8.74 -3.51
C SER A 87 18.35 9.31 -2.21
N GLU A 88 17.50 8.57 -1.50
CA GLU A 88 16.90 9.01 -0.25
C GLU A 88 17.99 9.23 0.82
N SER A 89 17.87 10.34 1.55
CA SER A 89 18.74 10.65 2.68
C SER A 89 17.87 10.98 3.88
N ILE A 90 18.01 10.18 4.93
CA ILE A 90 17.22 10.30 6.15
C ILE A 90 18.07 10.94 7.26
N PRO A 91 17.67 12.11 7.78
CA PRO A 91 18.36 12.74 8.89
C PRO A 91 18.47 11.82 10.12
N GLY A 92 19.67 11.71 10.70
CA GLY A 92 19.94 10.81 11.83
C GLY A 92 20.35 9.39 11.44
N LEU A 93 20.29 9.04 10.16
CA LEU A 93 20.78 7.78 9.61
C LEU A 93 21.93 7.98 8.60
N GLU A 94 22.58 9.15 8.59
CA GLU A 94 23.62 9.47 7.61
C GLU A 94 24.73 8.41 7.58
N GLY A 95 25.04 7.91 6.38
CA GLY A 95 26.06 6.88 6.18
C GLY A 95 25.65 5.46 6.56
N GLN A 96 24.43 5.25 7.06
CA GLN A 96 23.87 3.90 7.20
C GLN A 96 23.30 3.45 5.85
N ASN A 97 23.54 2.18 5.49
CA ASN A 97 22.87 1.58 4.34
C ASN A 97 21.64 0.81 4.83
N TRP A 98 20.45 1.28 4.49
CA TRP A 98 19.18 0.57 4.73
C TRP A 98 18.65 -0.14 3.48
N LEU A 99 19.26 0.09 2.32
CA LEU A 99 18.90 -0.60 1.09
C LEU A 99 19.59 -1.97 1.03
N GLY A 100 18.83 -2.99 0.67
CA GLY A 100 19.35 -4.31 0.35
C GLY A 100 19.92 -4.38 -1.08
N GLY A 101 20.08 -5.60 -1.60
CA GLY A 101 20.57 -5.81 -2.97
C GLY A 101 19.58 -5.38 -4.07
N GLU A 102 20.04 -5.28 -5.31
CA GLU A 102 19.19 -4.86 -6.45
C GLU A 102 18.18 -5.92 -6.91
N LYS A 103 18.38 -7.19 -6.53
CA LYS A 103 17.60 -8.33 -7.03
C LYS A 103 16.98 -9.15 -5.91
N TYR A 104 15.85 -9.78 -6.22
CA TYR A 104 15.14 -10.69 -5.34
C TYR A 104 14.90 -12.02 -6.06
N PHE A 105 15.42 -13.10 -5.50
CA PHE A 105 15.13 -14.46 -5.93
C PHE A 105 14.23 -15.10 -4.88
N ARG A 106 12.99 -15.40 -5.25
CA ARG A 106 12.00 -16.07 -4.42
C ARG A 106 12.18 -17.58 -4.48
N TYR A 107 12.15 -18.21 -3.33
CA TYR A 107 12.12 -19.65 -3.15
C TYR A 107 10.90 -19.99 -2.31
N GLU A 108 10.19 -21.06 -2.67
CA GLU A 108 9.01 -21.49 -1.94
C GLU A 108 8.78 -22.99 -2.07
N TYR A 109 8.19 -23.57 -1.02
CA TYR A 109 7.74 -24.94 -1.04
C TYR A 109 6.50 -25.12 -0.17
N SER A 110 5.49 -25.80 -0.71
CA SER A 110 4.24 -26.06 -0.02
C SER A 110 4.05 -27.56 0.24
N LEU A 111 3.65 -27.91 1.46
CA LEU A 111 3.45 -29.29 1.90
C LEU A 111 2.21 -29.36 2.80
N ARG A 112 1.37 -30.39 2.59
CA ARG A 112 0.34 -30.75 3.56
C ARG A 112 0.97 -31.52 4.71
N VAL A 113 0.85 -30.99 5.91
CA VAL A 113 1.47 -31.57 7.12
C VAL A 113 0.42 -32.26 8.02
N PRO A 114 0.81 -33.25 8.84
CA PRO A 114 -0.09 -33.85 9.82
C PRO A 114 -0.68 -32.81 10.77
N SER A 115 -1.93 -32.99 11.18
CA SER A 115 -2.67 -32.06 12.04
C SER A 115 -2.20 -32.09 13.49
N GLY A 116 -2.03 -30.92 14.11
CA GLY A 116 -1.74 -30.77 15.54
C GLY A 116 -0.35 -31.26 15.96
N GLU A 117 0.57 -31.43 15.02
CA GLU A 117 1.94 -31.89 15.27
C GLU A 117 2.96 -30.74 15.27
N SER A 118 4.04 -30.91 16.02
CA SER A 118 5.24 -30.08 15.88
C SER A 118 6.02 -30.52 14.64
N ILE A 119 6.18 -29.60 13.69
CA ILE A 119 6.87 -29.83 12.42
C ILE A 119 8.20 -29.08 12.44
N PHE A 120 9.29 -29.82 12.30
CA PHE A 120 10.62 -29.25 12.10
C PHE A 120 10.84 -29.00 10.61
N TYR A 121 11.39 -27.83 10.26
CA TYR A 121 11.89 -27.58 8.92
C TYR A 121 13.30 -26.99 8.94
N GLU A 122 14.07 -27.32 7.91
CA GLU A 122 15.41 -26.77 7.65
C GLU A 122 15.50 -26.38 6.18
N VAL A 123 15.94 -25.15 5.93
CA VAL A 123 16.31 -24.64 4.62
C VAL A 123 17.83 -24.53 4.57
N THR A 124 18.44 -25.12 3.53
CA THR A 124 19.83 -24.84 3.18
C THR A 124 19.86 -23.97 1.93
N LEU A 125 20.55 -22.84 1.96
CA LEU A 125 20.70 -21.90 0.85
C LEU A 125 22.19 -21.56 0.72
N ASN A 126 22.80 -21.88 -0.42
CA ASN A 126 24.24 -21.67 -0.64
C ASN A 126 25.14 -22.26 0.47
N GLY A 127 24.75 -23.41 1.03
CA GLY A 127 25.44 -24.06 2.15
C GLY A 127 25.13 -23.47 3.53
N GLN A 128 24.47 -22.31 3.63
CA GLN A 128 23.98 -21.74 4.89
C GLN A 128 22.67 -22.41 5.30
N ARG A 129 22.56 -22.83 6.57
CA ARG A 129 21.36 -23.49 7.11
C ARG A 129 20.54 -22.55 7.98
N PHE A 130 19.22 -22.62 7.84
CA PHE A 130 18.24 -22.00 8.71
C PHE A 130 17.20 -23.05 9.10
N SER A 131 16.92 -23.23 10.38
CA SER A 131 15.94 -24.21 10.84
C SER A 131 15.10 -23.72 12.00
N LYS A 132 13.84 -24.15 12.01
CA LYS A 132 12.83 -23.81 13.03
C LYS A 132 11.85 -24.96 13.20
N THR A 133 11.00 -24.83 14.21
CA THR A 133 9.86 -25.71 14.46
C THR A 133 8.62 -24.87 14.62
N PHE A 134 7.52 -25.32 14.02
CA PHE A 134 6.20 -24.71 14.18
C PHE A 134 5.17 -25.79 14.54
N LYS A 135 4.00 -25.36 15.01
CA LYS A 135 2.87 -26.26 15.30
C LYS A 135 1.84 -26.15 14.17
N SER A 136 1.51 -27.27 13.54
CA SER A 136 0.48 -27.32 12.52
C SER A 136 -0.92 -27.17 13.14
N ALA A 137 -1.91 -26.76 12.33
CA ALA A 137 -3.25 -26.58 12.86
C ALA A 137 -3.80 -27.93 13.37
N PRO A 138 -4.44 -27.93 14.56
CA PRO A 138 -5.05 -29.14 15.08
C PRO A 138 -6.22 -29.57 14.20
N ASP A 139 -6.66 -30.82 14.33
CA ASP A 139 -7.95 -31.20 13.77
C ASP A 139 -9.08 -30.36 14.42
N SER A 140 -10.10 -30.02 13.64
CA SER A 140 -11.33 -29.38 14.13
C SER A 140 -11.96 -30.03 15.37
N LYS A 141 -11.71 -31.34 15.58
CA LYS A 141 -12.17 -32.13 16.73
C LYS A 141 -11.11 -32.22 17.84
N GLY A 142 -9.83 -32.36 17.48
CA GLY A 142 -8.71 -32.68 18.38
C GLY A 142 -7.99 -31.49 19.02
N TRP A 143 -8.55 -30.29 18.98
CA TRP A 143 -7.94 -29.09 19.58
C TRP A 143 -8.30 -28.94 21.07
N GLU A 144 -7.39 -28.36 21.85
CA GLU A 144 -7.58 -28.03 23.27
C GLU A 144 -7.38 -26.54 23.54
N ASN A 145 -6.30 -25.96 22.99
CA ASN A 145 -6.01 -24.53 23.09
C ASN A 145 -5.43 -24.03 21.76
N ILE A 146 -5.81 -22.81 21.38
CA ILE A 146 -5.26 -22.08 20.23
C ILE A 146 -5.04 -20.64 20.66
N ARG A 147 -3.86 -20.08 20.44
CA ARG A 147 -3.54 -18.67 20.64
C ARG A 147 -3.24 -18.03 19.30
N PHE A 148 -3.88 -16.93 18.98
CA PHE A 148 -3.46 -16.10 17.86
C PHE A 148 -3.35 -14.64 18.27
N ILE A 149 -2.55 -13.91 17.51
CA ILE A 149 -2.36 -12.46 17.67
C ILE A 149 -3.03 -11.75 16.51
N ALA A 150 -3.64 -10.60 16.77
CA ALA A 150 -4.04 -9.65 15.75
C ALA A 150 -3.38 -8.29 16.02
N LEU A 151 -2.75 -7.74 15.00
CA LEU A 151 -2.09 -6.42 15.05
C LEU A 151 -2.10 -5.82 13.65
N SER A 152 -2.36 -4.53 13.54
CA SER A 152 -2.39 -3.77 12.28
C SER A 152 -1.56 -2.52 12.42
N ASP A 153 -1.33 -1.84 11.31
CA ASP A 153 -0.69 -0.53 11.29
C ASP A 153 0.77 -0.66 11.80
N SER A 154 1.47 -1.61 11.17
CA SER A 154 2.82 -2.04 11.51
C SER A 154 3.90 -1.43 10.63
N GLU A 155 3.51 -0.50 9.77
CA GLU A 155 4.23 0.15 8.67
C GLU A 155 5.47 0.95 9.09
N THR A 156 6.39 0.33 9.82
CA THR A 156 7.72 0.90 10.02
C THR A 156 8.47 0.94 8.69
N GLU A 157 9.10 2.06 8.39
CA GLU A 157 10.03 2.26 7.27
C GLU A 157 11.38 2.77 7.79
N PRO A 158 12.43 2.93 6.96
CA PRO A 158 13.73 3.35 7.45
C PRO A 158 13.73 4.63 8.30
N ILE A 159 12.89 5.63 7.99
CA ILE A 159 12.77 6.85 8.82
C ILE A 159 12.17 6.55 10.21
N GLY A 160 11.33 5.52 10.34
CA GLY A 160 10.77 5.03 11.60
C GLY A 160 11.82 4.55 12.63
N ARG A 161 13.08 4.38 12.21
CA ARG A 161 14.20 4.10 13.13
C ARG A 161 14.53 5.28 14.04
N VAL A 162 14.23 6.51 13.62
CA VAL A 162 14.53 7.76 14.33
C VAL A 162 13.28 8.60 14.61
N THR A 163 12.14 8.25 14.04
CA THR A 163 10.87 8.94 14.26
C THR A 163 10.23 8.55 15.59
N HIS A 164 9.89 9.55 16.38
CA HIS A 164 8.99 9.44 17.53
C HIS A 164 7.62 10.00 17.14
N ARG A 165 6.56 9.18 17.18
CA ARG A 165 5.21 9.57 16.74
C ARG A 165 4.48 10.42 17.76
N ALA A 166 3.56 11.28 17.31
CA ALA A 166 2.71 12.08 18.20
C ALA A 166 1.93 11.17 19.16
N TRP A 167 2.01 11.44 20.47
CA TRP A 167 1.40 10.63 21.50
C TRP A 167 0.15 11.30 22.08
N TYR A 168 -0.98 10.99 21.47
CA TYR A 168 -2.26 11.61 21.77
C TYR A 168 -2.74 11.29 23.19
N PRO A 169 -3.07 12.30 24.01
CA PRO A 169 -3.66 12.10 25.32
C PRO A 169 -5.17 11.81 25.22
N GLY A 170 -5.65 11.06 26.20
CA GLY A 170 -7.06 10.74 26.38
C GLY A 170 -7.88 11.83 27.08
N ILE A 171 -8.50 11.45 28.21
CA ILE A 171 -9.17 12.36 29.15
C ILE A 171 -8.36 12.46 30.45
N PRO A 172 -8.00 13.68 30.91
CA PRO A 172 -8.20 14.97 30.24
C PRO A 172 -7.29 15.15 29.01
N LEU A 173 -7.74 15.95 28.03
CA LEU A 173 -6.96 16.24 26.81
C LEU A 173 -5.59 16.87 27.11
N PHE A 174 -5.49 17.65 28.18
CA PHE A 174 -4.22 18.20 28.62
C PHE A 174 -3.68 17.42 29.81
N ARG A 175 -2.41 17.04 29.73
CA ARG A 175 -1.66 16.53 30.88
C ARG A 175 -1.58 17.61 31.97
N PRO A 176 -1.47 17.25 33.25
CA PRO A 176 -1.48 18.21 34.37
C PRO A 176 -0.23 19.11 34.42
N PHE A 177 0.67 19.01 33.46
CA PHE A 177 1.90 19.76 33.31
C PHE A 177 2.18 20.02 31.83
N ALA A 178 2.92 21.09 31.53
CA ALA A 178 3.45 21.33 30.19
C ALA A 178 4.54 20.31 29.84
N THR A 179 4.70 19.99 28.55
CA THR A 179 5.75 19.07 28.08
C THR A 179 7.13 19.53 28.56
N PRO A 180 7.85 18.73 29.38
CA PRO A 180 9.12 19.15 29.97
C PRO A 180 10.19 19.40 28.91
N ALA A 181 11.09 20.37 29.16
CA ALA A 181 12.15 20.71 28.21
C ALA A 181 13.05 19.50 27.86
N LEU A 182 13.34 18.64 28.84
CA LEU A 182 14.12 17.41 28.62
C LEU A 182 13.38 16.42 27.71
N TRP A 183 12.05 16.35 27.79
CA TRP A 183 11.24 15.53 26.89
C TRP A 183 11.35 16.04 25.45
N LYS A 184 11.15 17.35 25.25
CA LYS A 184 11.26 18.00 23.93
C LYS A 184 12.64 17.76 23.31
N GLN A 185 13.69 17.80 24.13
CA GLN A 185 15.05 17.53 23.68
C GLN A 185 15.26 16.08 23.24
N LYS A 186 14.68 15.10 23.96
CA LYS A 186 14.91 13.67 23.72
C LYS A 186 14.01 13.08 22.64
N PHE A 187 12.73 13.41 22.66
CA PHE A 187 11.71 12.76 21.83
C PHE A 187 11.03 13.74 20.87
N GLY A 188 11.11 15.05 21.16
CA GLY A 188 10.43 16.08 20.39
C GLY A 188 8.95 16.24 20.74
N THR A 189 8.29 17.08 19.94
CA THR A 189 6.86 17.39 19.99
C THR A 189 6.36 17.60 18.58
N THR A 190 5.10 17.22 18.33
CA THR A 190 4.38 17.51 17.09
C THR A 190 3.40 18.65 17.35
N ILE A 191 3.25 19.58 16.41
CA ILE A 191 2.26 20.66 16.47
C ILE A 191 1.15 20.34 15.48
N GLU A 192 -0.08 20.16 15.99
CA GLU A 192 -1.26 19.88 15.17
C GLU A 192 -2.36 20.88 15.53
N GLU A 193 -2.87 21.61 14.52
CA GLU A 193 -3.88 22.67 14.72
C GLU A 193 -3.53 23.68 15.85
N GLY A 194 -2.23 23.97 16.00
CA GLY A 194 -1.71 24.86 17.05
C GLY A 194 -1.59 24.24 18.44
N ILE A 195 -1.90 22.95 18.60
CA ILE A 195 -1.76 22.19 19.85
C ILE A 195 -0.41 21.46 19.84
N GLU A 196 0.39 21.67 20.88
CA GLU A 196 1.65 20.94 21.09
C GLU A 196 1.37 19.57 21.72
N ILE A 197 1.64 18.50 20.96
CA ILE A 197 1.49 17.11 21.38
C ILE A 197 2.90 16.53 21.59
N PRO A 198 3.24 15.94 22.76
CA PRO A 198 4.54 15.30 22.92
C PRO A 198 4.63 14.05 22.07
N ASN A 199 5.82 13.80 21.54
CA ASN A 199 6.09 12.56 20.82
C ASN A 199 6.32 11.41 21.81
N TYR A 200 5.99 10.20 21.37
CA TYR A 200 6.10 8.98 22.15
C TYR A 200 7.55 8.63 22.46
N PHE A 201 7.78 7.96 23.59
CA PHE A 201 9.13 7.73 24.10
C PHE A 201 10.00 6.81 23.24
N LEU A 202 9.37 5.82 22.60
CA LEU A 202 10.04 4.88 21.72
C LEU A 202 9.90 5.38 20.28
N THR A 203 10.93 5.13 19.46
CA THR A 203 10.74 5.27 18.01
C THR A 203 9.81 4.19 17.49
N GLU A 204 9.28 4.34 16.29
CA GLU A 204 8.43 3.33 15.64
C GLU A 204 9.12 1.97 15.58
N LYS A 205 10.39 1.96 15.15
CA LYS A 205 11.22 0.75 15.12
C LYS A 205 11.38 0.13 16.50
N GLU A 206 11.63 0.92 17.54
CA GLU A 206 11.77 0.44 18.92
C GLU A 206 10.45 -0.13 19.45
N GLY A 207 9.35 0.58 19.23
CA GLY A 207 8.00 0.18 19.60
C GLY A 207 7.60 -1.14 18.96
N TYR A 208 7.72 -1.25 17.64
CA TYR A 208 7.36 -2.47 16.93
C TYR A 208 8.26 -3.66 17.29
N THR A 209 9.58 -3.44 17.44
CA THR A 209 10.51 -4.49 17.90
C THR A 209 10.09 -5.03 19.26
N ALA A 210 9.84 -4.16 20.23
CA ALA A 210 9.45 -4.57 21.58
C ALA A 210 8.09 -5.28 21.60
N ASN A 211 7.15 -4.86 20.74
CA ASN A 211 5.87 -5.51 20.58
C ASN A 211 6.03 -6.95 20.05
N LEU A 212 6.87 -7.12 19.02
CA LEU A 212 7.20 -8.44 18.46
C LEU A 212 7.95 -9.32 19.47
N GLU A 213 8.84 -8.78 20.29
CA GLU A 213 9.50 -9.54 21.37
C GLU A 213 8.47 -10.12 22.36
N VAL A 214 7.50 -9.30 22.76
CA VAL A 214 6.39 -9.77 23.61
C VAL A 214 5.61 -10.85 22.88
N ILE A 215 5.17 -10.63 21.64
CA ILE A 215 4.42 -11.62 20.85
C ILE A 215 5.18 -12.96 20.75
N ASN A 216 6.47 -12.91 20.40
CA ASN A 216 7.32 -14.09 20.28
C ASN A 216 7.43 -14.86 21.60
N SER A 217 7.47 -14.17 22.74
CA SER A 217 7.47 -14.80 24.06
C SER A 217 6.17 -15.56 24.38
N ARG A 218 5.07 -15.25 23.67
CA ARG A 218 3.76 -15.90 23.84
C ARG A 218 3.60 -17.15 22.99
N ASN A 219 4.50 -17.41 22.04
CA ASN A 219 4.46 -18.57 21.14
C ASN A 219 3.06 -18.77 20.51
N PRO A 220 2.56 -17.80 19.71
CA PRO A 220 1.26 -17.92 19.08
C PRO A 220 1.23 -19.06 18.07
N ASP A 221 0.05 -19.63 17.85
CA ASP A 221 -0.20 -20.63 16.82
C ASP A 221 -0.29 -20.01 15.42
N PHE A 222 -0.71 -18.74 15.30
CA PHE A 222 -0.66 -17.91 14.07
C PHE A 222 -0.84 -16.41 14.39
N MET A 223 -0.60 -15.56 13.39
CA MET A 223 -0.75 -14.09 13.49
C MET A 223 -1.57 -13.54 12.33
N LEU A 224 -2.56 -12.71 12.67
CA LEU A 224 -3.37 -11.93 11.74
C LEU A 224 -2.80 -10.52 11.63
N MET A 225 -2.74 -9.99 10.41
CA MET A 225 -2.31 -8.62 10.14
C MET A 225 -3.33 -7.94 9.22
N PRO A 226 -4.35 -7.25 9.77
CA PRO A 226 -5.43 -6.67 8.99
C PRO A 226 -5.02 -5.38 8.26
N GLY A 227 -4.11 -5.50 7.29
CA GLY A 227 -3.68 -4.41 6.41
C GLY A 227 -2.66 -3.46 7.03
N ASP A 228 -2.11 -2.60 6.18
CA ASP A 228 -1.05 -1.66 6.49
C ASP A 228 0.12 -2.38 7.20
N LEU A 229 0.80 -3.18 6.39
CA LEU A 229 2.00 -3.93 6.77
C LEU A 229 3.24 -3.06 6.58
N VAL A 230 3.22 -2.15 5.62
CA VAL A 230 4.36 -1.35 5.15
C VAL A 230 3.94 0.08 4.82
N GLN A 231 4.84 1.06 4.95
CA GLN A 231 4.55 2.48 4.69
C GLN A 231 4.56 2.78 3.18
N GLY A 232 3.83 1.98 2.41
CA GLY A 232 3.76 2.03 0.96
C GLY A 232 4.18 0.73 0.30
N GLY A 233 3.23 -0.01 -0.26
CA GLY A 233 3.48 -1.25 -0.99
C GLY A 233 4.32 -1.05 -2.24
N ALA A 234 4.26 0.13 -2.88
CA ALA A 234 5.10 0.50 -4.02
C ALA A 234 6.40 1.23 -3.62
N TYR A 235 6.67 1.39 -2.32
CA TYR A 235 7.94 1.86 -1.76
C TYR A 235 8.75 0.67 -1.21
N MET A 236 9.79 0.25 -1.94
CA MET A 236 10.49 -1.01 -1.62
C MET A 236 11.22 -1.02 -0.26
N PRO A 237 11.85 0.09 0.20
CA PRO A 237 12.53 0.10 1.50
C PRO A 237 11.61 -0.21 2.69
N ALA A 238 10.31 0.12 2.64
CA ALA A 238 9.37 -0.27 3.68
C ALA A 238 9.17 -1.79 3.75
N TRP A 239 9.16 -2.50 2.60
CA TRP A 239 9.15 -3.96 2.61
C TRP A 239 10.42 -4.56 3.21
N ASP A 240 11.60 -4.00 2.90
CA ASP A 240 12.84 -4.46 3.53
C ASP A 240 12.80 -4.27 5.06
N GLU A 241 12.26 -3.15 5.54
CA GLU A 241 12.10 -2.88 6.97
C GLU A 241 11.14 -3.89 7.62
N PHE A 242 9.95 -4.09 7.06
CA PHE A 242 8.97 -5.08 7.51
C PHE A 242 9.59 -6.48 7.63
N TRP A 243 10.38 -6.89 6.63
CA TRP A 243 11.04 -8.19 6.66
C TRP A 243 12.21 -8.25 7.64
N GLN A 244 12.91 -7.15 7.91
CA GLN A 244 13.91 -7.11 8.98
C GLN A 244 13.29 -7.38 10.36
N HIS A 245 12.08 -6.90 10.60
CA HIS A 245 11.31 -7.13 11.82
C HIS A 245 10.76 -8.56 11.93
N ASN A 246 10.18 -9.07 10.84
CA ASN A 246 9.34 -10.27 10.90
C ASN A 246 10.07 -11.56 10.49
N ALA A 247 11.08 -11.47 9.62
CA ALA A 247 11.85 -12.60 9.10
C ALA A 247 13.30 -12.21 8.76
N GLY A 248 13.96 -11.43 9.62
CA GLY A 248 15.26 -10.84 9.35
C GLY A 248 16.07 -10.53 10.60
N GLN A 249 16.85 -9.44 10.55
CA GLN A 249 17.86 -9.14 11.56
C GLN A 249 17.32 -8.63 12.90
N PHE A 250 16.16 -7.97 12.91
CA PHE A 250 15.54 -7.48 14.14
C PHE A 250 14.68 -8.55 14.80
N GLY A 251 14.06 -9.42 14.01
CA GLY A 251 13.27 -10.54 14.51
C GLY A 251 12.95 -11.56 13.41
N ALA A 252 12.65 -12.78 13.83
CA ALA A 252 12.30 -13.89 12.93
C ALA A 252 11.12 -14.70 13.48
N GLY A 253 10.11 -14.01 14.02
CA GLY A 253 8.92 -14.63 14.61
C GLY A 253 8.13 -15.45 13.60
N LEU A 254 7.94 -14.91 12.38
CA LEU A 254 7.22 -15.57 11.30
C LEU A 254 7.88 -16.86 10.80
N ALA A 255 9.09 -17.15 11.25
CA ALA A 255 9.74 -18.43 11.01
C ALA A 255 9.21 -19.55 11.92
N SER A 256 8.45 -19.22 12.97
CA SER A 256 7.97 -20.16 14.00
C SER A 256 6.44 -20.29 14.04
N TYR A 257 5.72 -19.32 13.48
CA TYR A 257 4.26 -19.34 13.34
C TYR A 257 3.83 -18.64 12.05
N PRO A 258 2.71 -19.05 11.42
CA PRO A 258 2.25 -18.49 10.16
C PRO A 258 1.65 -17.09 10.29
N ILE A 259 1.86 -16.30 9.25
CA ILE A 259 1.16 -15.03 9.01
C ILE A 259 -0.07 -15.25 8.12
N ILE A 260 -1.15 -14.52 8.41
CA ILE A 260 -2.36 -14.43 7.58
C ILE A 260 -2.65 -12.92 7.37
N PRO A 261 -2.11 -12.30 6.30
CA PRO A 261 -2.20 -10.85 6.09
C PRO A 261 -3.41 -10.43 5.25
N ALA A 262 -3.92 -9.23 5.49
CA ALA A 262 -4.90 -8.55 4.64
C ALA A 262 -4.25 -7.37 3.90
N LEU A 263 -4.95 -6.84 2.89
CA LEU A 263 -4.59 -5.60 2.21
C LEU A 263 -5.23 -4.40 2.93
N GLY A 264 -4.42 -3.36 3.16
CA GLY A 264 -4.83 -2.02 3.54
C GLY A 264 -4.57 -1.00 2.44
N ASN A 265 -4.72 0.28 2.77
CA ASN A 265 -4.53 1.39 1.83
C ASN A 265 -3.06 1.66 1.53
N TRP A 266 -2.16 1.39 2.47
CA TRP A 266 -0.72 1.58 2.27
C TRP A 266 -0.15 0.53 1.32
N GLU A 267 -0.72 -0.69 1.24
CA GLU A 267 -0.31 -1.67 0.23
C GLU A 267 -0.53 -1.20 -1.22
N SER A 268 -1.41 -0.21 -1.44
CA SER A 268 -1.63 0.46 -2.73
C SER A 268 -0.88 1.80 -2.88
N TYR A 269 -0.13 2.23 -1.87
CA TYR A 269 0.52 3.55 -1.85
C TYR A 269 2.01 3.46 -2.24
N GLY A 270 2.51 4.50 -2.91
CA GLY A 270 3.88 4.57 -3.44
C GLY A 270 4.90 5.33 -2.60
N GLY A 271 4.54 5.93 -1.47
CA GLY A 271 5.48 6.70 -0.66
C GLY A 271 6.11 7.84 -1.46
N LEU A 272 7.45 7.91 -1.38
CA LEU A 272 8.29 8.81 -2.19
C LEU A 272 8.09 8.69 -3.71
N ASN A 273 7.51 7.60 -4.21
CA ASN A 273 7.28 7.37 -5.63
C ASN A 273 5.99 8.02 -6.15
N SER A 274 5.57 9.16 -5.62
CA SER A 274 4.34 9.89 -5.97
C SER A 274 3.04 9.31 -5.41
N GLY A 275 3.07 8.68 -4.23
CA GLY A 275 1.86 8.20 -3.54
C GLY A 275 0.98 7.28 -4.40
N TYR A 276 -0.31 7.60 -4.57
CA TYR A 276 -1.24 6.84 -5.44
C TYR A 276 -1.06 7.09 -6.95
N GLY A 277 -0.06 7.86 -7.37
CA GLY A 277 0.22 8.18 -8.77
C GLY A 277 1.04 7.13 -9.52
N TYR A 278 1.89 7.60 -10.44
CA TYR A 278 2.81 6.77 -11.22
C TYR A 278 4.25 7.00 -10.77
N ASN A 279 5.04 5.93 -10.74
CA ASN A 279 6.47 6.03 -10.46
C ASN A 279 7.29 6.43 -11.70
N GLU A 280 8.60 6.58 -11.52
CA GLU A 280 9.55 6.95 -12.59
C GLU A 280 9.60 5.96 -13.77
N LYS A 281 9.15 4.71 -13.58
CA LYS A 281 9.06 3.69 -14.64
C LYS A 281 7.70 3.71 -15.37
N GLY A 282 6.83 4.69 -15.06
CA GLY A 282 5.49 4.80 -15.61
C GLY A 282 4.52 3.73 -15.10
N GLN A 283 4.83 3.07 -13.99
CA GLN A 283 3.95 2.06 -13.38
C GLN A 283 2.99 2.75 -12.40
N PHE A 284 1.72 2.36 -12.45
CA PHE A 284 0.71 2.85 -11.50
C PHE A 284 0.93 2.21 -10.13
N ASN A 285 1.18 3.02 -9.11
CA ASN A 285 1.61 2.53 -7.79
C ASN A 285 0.58 1.61 -7.11
N PRO A 286 -0.74 1.84 -7.21
CA PRO A 286 -1.73 0.89 -6.68
C PRO A 286 -1.56 -0.53 -7.23
N VAL A 287 -1.31 -0.67 -8.53
CA VAL A 287 -1.10 -1.98 -9.18
C VAL A 287 0.24 -2.59 -8.78
N LEU A 288 1.30 -1.77 -8.74
CA LEU A 288 2.63 -2.25 -8.35
C LEU A 288 2.65 -2.72 -6.89
N GLY A 289 2.11 -1.92 -5.97
CA GLY A 289 2.12 -2.22 -4.53
C GLY A 289 1.36 -3.50 -4.20
N ARG A 290 0.14 -3.65 -4.73
CA ARG A 290 -0.64 -4.88 -4.60
C ARG A 290 0.06 -6.08 -5.24
N SER A 291 0.72 -5.89 -6.39
CA SER A 291 1.51 -6.96 -7.00
C SER A 291 2.68 -7.42 -6.12
N ARG A 292 3.33 -6.48 -5.41
CA ARG A 292 4.40 -6.81 -4.44
C ARG A 292 3.86 -7.56 -3.24
N PHE A 293 2.73 -7.12 -2.67
CA PHE A 293 2.03 -7.84 -1.61
C PHE A 293 1.77 -9.31 -2.01
N HIS A 294 1.19 -9.54 -3.19
CA HIS A 294 0.94 -10.89 -3.69
C HIS A 294 2.23 -11.69 -3.89
N THR A 295 3.29 -11.07 -4.37
CA THR A 295 4.59 -11.75 -4.49
C THR A 295 5.13 -12.26 -3.16
N PHE A 296 4.84 -11.56 -2.07
CA PHE A 296 5.20 -11.95 -0.72
C PHE A 296 4.22 -12.93 -0.07
N PHE A 297 2.92 -12.88 -0.37
CA PHE A 297 1.91 -13.60 0.42
C PHE A 297 0.99 -14.54 -0.35
N GLU A 298 1.04 -14.58 -1.68
CA GLU A 298 0.21 -15.51 -2.46
C GLU A 298 0.63 -16.97 -2.16
N ILE A 299 -0.34 -17.86 -1.96
CA ILE A 299 -0.14 -19.31 -1.72
C ILE A 299 -0.64 -20.05 -2.96
N GLY A 300 0.12 -21.04 -3.43
CA GLY A 300 -0.21 -21.84 -4.61
C GLY A 300 -1.39 -22.81 -4.43
N ILE A 301 -2.56 -22.32 -4.02
CA ILE A 301 -3.83 -23.06 -4.08
C ILE A 301 -4.53 -22.76 -5.40
N GLU A 302 -5.14 -23.79 -6.00
CA GLU A 302 -5.99 -23.58 -7.17
C GLU A 302 -7.23 -22.76 -6.74
N ASP A 303 -7.23 -21.46 -7.06
CA ASP A 303 -8.44 -20.66 -7.13
C ASP A 303 -9.07 -20.90 -8.50
N PRO A 304 -10.14 -21.71 -8.63
CA PRO A 304 -10.73 -22.05 -9.92
C PRO A 304 -11.29 -20.83 -10.69
N LEU A 305 -11.42 -19.66 -10.03
CA LEU A 305 -11.83 -18.43 -10.69
C LEU A 305 -10.65 -17.54 -11.08
N GLN A 306 -9.51 -17.62 -10.40
CA GLN A 306 -8.33 -16.72 -10.49
C GLN A 306 -8.66 -15.20 -10.52
N LYS A 307 -9.90 -14.79 -10.23
CA LYS A 307 -10.38 -13.41 -10.50
C LYS A 307 -9.82 -12.36 -9.54
N HIS A 308 -9.24 -12.77 -8.42
CA HIS A 308 -8.97 -11.87 -7.30
C HIS A 308 -7.58 -12.04 -6.68
N ARG A 309 -6.73 -12.92 -7.24
CA ARG A 309 -5.33 -13.14 -6.84
C ARG A 309 -5.13 -13.27 -5.32
N GLN A 310 -6.10 -13.84 -4.59
CA GLN A 310 -6.09 -13.89 -3.12
C GLN A 310 -6.00 -12.52 -2.41
N SER A 311 -6.56 -11.46 -3.00
CA SER A 311 -6.80 -10.17 -2.32
C SER A 311 -7.82 -10.32 -1.19
N TYR A 312 -8.71 -11.31 -1.33
CA TYR A 312 -9.55 -11.84 -0.27
C TYR A 312 -9.52 -13.37 -0.34
N TYR A 313 -9.56 -14.05 0.81
CA TYR A 313 -9.39 -15.49 0.88
C TYR A 313 -9.84 -16.06 2.24
N ARG A 314 -9.99 -17.38 2.29
CA ARG A 314 -10.35 -18.15 3.49
C ARG A 314 -9.15 -18.92 3.99
N THR A 315 -9.01 -18.96 5.32
CA THR A 315 -8.04 -19.82 6.00
C THR A 315 -8.72 -20.55 7.15
N ASP A 316 -8.75 -21.89 7.08
CA ASP A 316 -9.17 -22.72 8.20
C ASP A 316 -7.95 -23.15 9.06
N TYR A 317 -7.97 -22.82 10.35
CA TYR A 317 -6.98 -23.27 11.35
C TYR A 317 -7.69 -24.07 12.45
N GLY A 318 -7.83 -25.38 12.25
CA GLY A 318 -8.56 -26.27 13.14
C GLY A 318 -10.05 -25.92 13.25
N PRO A 319 -10.58 -25.54 14.43
CA PRO A 319 -11.97 -25.12 14.60
C PRO A 319 -12.23 -23.69 14.11
N ILE A 320 -11.18 -22.90 13.84
CA ILE A 320 -11.28 -21.50 13.48
C ILE A 320 -11.35 -21.37 11.95
N THR A 321 -12.26 -20.52 11.47
CA THR A 321 -12.24 -20.01 10.10
C THR A 321 -11.96 -18.52 10.14
N ILE A 322 -10.93 -18.09 9.41
CA ILE A 322 -10.62 -16.68 9.15
C ILE A 322 -11.05 -16.36 7.72
N LEU A 323 -11.89 -15.33 7.56
CA LEU A 323 -12.21 -14.76 6.26
C LEU A 323 -11.50 -13.41 6.13
N THR A 324 -10.49 -13.37 5.27
CA THR A 324 -9.72 -12.16 4.97
C THR A 324 -10.36 -11.45 3.78
N LEU A 325 -10.71 -10.17 3.93
CA LEU A 325 -11.35 -9.37 2.88
C LEU A 325 -10.45 -8.22 2.42
N ASP A 326 -10.62 -7.83 1.16
CA ASP A 326 -10.11 -6.60 0.58
C ASP A 326 -11.09 -5.47 0.87
N SER A 327 -10.65 -4.51 1.67
CA SER A 327 -11.46 -3.35 2.06
C SER A 327 -11.22 -2.12 1.19
N SER A 328 -10.38 -2.20 0.15
CA SER A 328 -9.81 -1.01 -0.50
C SER A 328 -10.62 -0.49 -1.69
N ASN A 329 -11.79 -1.05 -1.99
CA ASN A 329 -12.63 -0.58 -3.09
C ASN A 329 -14.11 -0.84 -2.85
N GLY A 330 -14.89 0.24 -2.79
CA GLY A 330 -16.34 0.16 -2.73
C GLY A 330 -17.01 0.54 -4.05
N THR A 331 -18.26 0.12 -4.23
CA THR A 331 -19.01 0.32 -5.48
C THR A 331 -20.44 0.77 -5.19
N PRO A 332 -20.95 1.85 -5.83
CA PRO A 332 -20.22 2.77 -6.71
C PRO A 332 -19.12 3.53 -5.98
N GLU A 333 -18.09 3.95 -6.71
CA GLU A 333 -17.00 4.77 -6.16
C GLU A 333 -17.53 6.11 -5.63
N GLN A 334 -16.93 6.63 -4.56
CA GLN A 334 -17.37 7.85 -3.89
C GLN A 334 -16.19 8.71 -3.47
N LYS A 335 -16.29 10.03 -3.65
CA LYS A 335 -15.28 11.02 -3.24
C LYS A 335 -15.88 12.08 -2.31
N ARG A 336 -15.04 12.71 -1.49
CA ARG A 336 -15.44 13.87 -0.66
C ARG A 336 -15.93 15.05 -1.49
N SER A 337 -15.46 15.16 -2.74
CA SER A 337 -15.88 16.20 -3.69
C SER A 337 -17.29 16.01 -4.23
N ASP A 338 -17.85 14.80 -4.12
CA ASP A 338 -19.20 14.50 -4.63
C ASP A 338 -20.28 15.19 -3.78
N THR A 339 -19.94 15.56 -2.54
CA THR A 339 -20.81 16.32 -1.64
C THR A 339 -20.30 17.77 -1.48
N PRO A 340 -21.02 18.77 -2.02
CA PRO A 340 -20.69 20.19 -1.86
C PRO A 340 -20.55 20.60 -0.38
N PRO A 341 -19.67 21.56 -0.02
CA PRO A 341 -19.40 21.92 1.37
C PRO A 341 -20.64 22.26 2.21
N GLU A 342 -21.67 22.87 1.63
CA GLU A 342 -22.91 23.23 2.29
C GLU A 342 -23.84 22.05 2.59
N GLN A 343 -23.62 20.89 1.95
CA GLN A 343 -24.41 19.66 2.10
C GLN A 343 -23.69 18.60 2.95
N ARG A 344 -22.46 18.87 3.39
CA ARG A 344 -21.70 17.93 4.21
C ARG A 344 -22.34 17.75 5.58
N LEU A 345 -22.35 16.51 6.04
CA LEU A 345 -22.83 16.18 7.39
C LEU A 345 -21.96 16.86 8.44
N LYS A 346 -22.60 17.29 9.53
CA LYS A 346 -21.94 17.96 10.65
C LYS A 346 -22.18 17.23 11.96
N ASN A 347 -21.26 17.39 12.91
CA ASN A 347 -21.37 16.78 14.24
C ASN A 347 -21.61 15.26 14.20
N LYS A 348 -22.78 14.78 14.67
CA LYS A 348 -23.16 13.36 14.74
C LYS A 348 -24.24 12.99 13.72
N GLU A 349 -24.47 13.84 12.72
CA GLU A 349 -25.42 13.54 11.65
C GLU A 349 -24.96 12.30 10.87
N TYR A 350 -25.91 11.44 10.50
CA TYR A 350 -25.65 10.19 9.79
C TYR A 350 -26.72 10.00 8.70
N SER A 351 -26.27 9.82 7.45
CA SER A 351 -27.14 9.62 6.29
C SER A 351 -26.93 8.24 5.64
N GLY A 352 -26.33 7.30 6.35
CA GLY A 352 -25.98 5.97 5.84
C GLY A 352 -24.46 5.74 5.73
N PRO A 353 -24.05 4.50 5.38
CA PRO A 353 -22.65 4.07 5.47
C PRO A 353 -21.73 4.67 4.39
N GLY A 354 -22.29 5.20 3.30
CA GLY A 354 -21.52 5.51 2.09
C GLY A 354 -21.25 4.24 1.28
N THR A 355 -20.49 4.38 0.19
CA THR A 355 -20.26 3.26 -0.74
C THR A 355 -18.80 2.92 -0.96
N ASP A 356 -17.86 3.83 -0.68
CA ASP A 356 -16.43 3.65 -0.96
C ASP A 356 -15.55 4.07 0.21
N THR A 357 -14.54 3.25 0.50
CA THR A 357 -13.60 3.39 1.62
C THR A 357 -12.38 4.22 1.25
N GLN A 358 -12.20 4.58 -0.02
CA GLN A 358 -11.10 5.42 -0.48
C GLN A 358 -11.53 6.29 -1.66
N GLU A 359 -10.86 7.43 -1.87
CA GLU A 359 -11.16 8.35 -2.98
C GLU A 359 -10.00 8.53 -3.99
N ASN A 360 -8.91 7.78 -3.82
CA ASN A 360 -7.62 8.05 -4.44
C ASN A 360 -7.49 7.51 -5.87
N TYR A 361 -8.14 6.39 -6.17
CA TYR A 361 -8.16 5.81 -7.51
C TYR A 361 -9.47 5.07 -7.76
N THR A 362 -9.84 4.92 -9.03
CA THR A 362 -11.05 4.20 -9.45
C THR A 362 -10.72 2.78 -9.93
N GLN A 363 -11.72 1.90 -9.93
CA GLN A 363 -11.58 0.57 -10.55
C GLN A 363 -11.20 0.69 -12.03
N ALA A 364 -11.72 1.70 -12.73
CA ALA A 364 -11.42 1.95 -14.14
C ALA A 364 -9.94 2.31 -14.37
N GLU A 365 -9.37 3.19 -13.56
CA GLU A 365 -7.94 3.55 -13.60
C GLU A 365 -7.06 2.34 -13.26
N TYR A 366 -7.43 1.59 -12.22
CA TYR A 366 -6.74 0.37 -11.80
C TYR A 366 -6.68 -0.66 -12.94
N ASN A 367 -7.83 -0.92 -13.58
CA ASN A 367 -7.95 -1.84 -14.71
C ASN A 367 -7.19 -1.34 -15.95
N ALA A 368 -7.24 -0.03 -16.23
CA ALA A 368 -6.52 0.57 -17.36
C ALA A 368 -4.99 0.45 -17.19
N ALA A 369 -4.50 0.43 -15.96
CA ALA A 369 -3.11 0.17 -15.62
C ALA A 369 -2.73 -1.33 -15.61
N GLY A 370 -3.67 -2.23 -15.95
CA GLY A 370 -3.45 -3.67 -16.03
C GLY A 370 -3.70 -4.44 -14.74
N GLY A 371 -4.24 -3.80 -13.70
CA GLY A 371 -4.67 -4.47 -12.48
C GLY A 371 -5.93 -5.32 -12.71
N THR A 372 -6.03 -6.45 -12.02
CA THR A 372 -7.13 -7.43 -12.24
C THR A 372 -7.76 -7.93 -10.94
N ASP A 373 -7.18 -7.60 -9.80
CA ASP A 373 -7.46 -8.22 -8.50
C ASP A 373 -8.25 -7.33 -7.54
N LEU A 374 -8.51 -6.06 -7.89
CA LEU A 374 -9.34 -5.15 -7.11
C LEU A 374 -10.81 -5.57 -7.21
N SER A 375 -11.52 -5.59 -6.08
CA SER A 375 -12.90 -6.06 -6.00
C SER A 375 -13.75 -5.16 -5.10
N GLY A 376 -15.00 -4.91 -5.52
CA GLY A 376 -16.00 -4.28 -4.66
C GLY A 376 -16.39 -5.19 -3.50
N PHE A 377 -16.75 -4.62 -2.35
CA PHE A 377 -17.27 -5.38 -1.18
C PHE A 377 -18.80 -5.32 -1.03
N GLY A 378 -19.52 -4.47 -1.77
CA GLY A 378 -20.97 -4.30 -1.62
C GLY A 378 -21.81 -5.47 -2.20
N PRO A 379 -23.13 -5.53 -1.91
CA PRO A 379 -24.02 -6.56 -2.42
C PRO A 379 -23.94 -6.74 -3.94
N GLY A 380 -23.86 -8.00 -4.39
CA GLY A 380 -23.78 -8.36 -5.82
C GLY A 380 -22.36 -8.34 -6.42
N THR A 381 -21.37 -7.86 -5.68
CA THR A 381 -19.95 -7.93 -6.10
C THR A 381 -19.38 -9.34 -5.93
N ASN A 382 -18.26 -9.64 -6.61
CA ASN A 382 -17.62 -10.96 -6.52
C ASN A 382 -17.20 -11.31 -5.09
N GLN A 383 -16.64 -10.34 -4.34
CA GLN A 383 -16.23 -10.54 -2.96
C GLN A 383 -17.44 -10.79 -2.05
N TYR A 384 -18.53 -10.03 -2.18
CA TYR A 384 -19.73 -10.22 -1.35
C TYR A 384 -20.35 -11.61 -1.55
N VAL A 385 -20.51 -12.05 -2.80
CA VAL A 385 -21.04 -13.39 -3.12
C VAL A 385 -20.11 -14.49 -2.60
N TRP A 386 -18.79 -14.30 -2.72
CA TRP A 386 -17.80 -15.21 -2.17
C TRP A 386 -17.87 -15.28 -0.64
N LEU A 387 -18.02 -14.13 0.03
CA LEU A 387 -18.09 -14.00 1.47
C LEU A 387 -19.32 -14.74 2.01
N GLU A 388 -20.51 -14.46 1.47
CA GLU A 388 -21.76 -15.12 1.87
C GLU A 388 -21.65 -16.65 1.73
N ALA A 389 -21.12 -17.13 0.59
CA ALA A 389 -20.93 -18.57 0.38
C ALA A 389 -19.97 -19.21 1.39
N ASN A 390 -18.92 -18.49 1.80
CA ASN A 390 -17.95 -19.01 2.77
C ASN A 390 -18.43 -18.92 4.22
N LEU A 391 -19.15 -17.85 4.57
CA LEU A 391 -19.84 -17.73 5.85
C LEU A 391 -20.85 -18.86 6.05
N LYS A 392 -21.67 -19.12 5.02
CA LYS A 392 -22.61 -20.25 5.02
C LYS A 392 -21.90 -21.58 5.23
N LYS A 393 -20.84 -21.87 4.46
CA LYS A 393 -20.05 -23.10 4.61
C LYS A 393 -19.43 -23.22 6.00
N ALA A 394 -18.90 -22.12 6.56
CA ALA A 394 -18.28 -22.12 7.88
C ALA A 394 -19.31 -22.38 8.98
N LYS A 395 -20.50 -21.77 8.89
CA LYS A 395 -21.64 -21.99 9.79
C LYS A 395 -22.16 -23.43 9.71
N GLU A 396 -22.36 -23.96 8.50
CA GLU A 396 -22.76 -25.36 8.27
C GLU A 396 -21.72 -26.35 8.85
N ALA A 397 -20.43 -26.02 8.72
CA ALA A 397 -19.33 -26.77 9.32
C ALA A 397 -19.12 -26.48 10.82
N LYS A 398 -19.97 -25.65 11.45
CA LYS A 398 -19.92 -25.28 12.88
C LYS A 398 -18.55 -24.72 13.31
N LYS A 399 -17.94 -23.91 12.45
CA LYS A 399 -16.65 -23.25 12.71
C LYS A 399 -16.82 -22.03 13.62
N LEU A 400 -15.75 -21.67 14.32
CA LEU A 400 -15.63 -20.38 15.01
C LEU A 400 -15.16 -19.35 13.99
N ILE A 401 -16.04 -18.42 13.62
CA ILE A 401 -15.83 -17.53 12.48
C ILE A 401 -15.28 -16.19 12.96
N PHE A 402 -14.12 -15.81 12.41
CA PHE A 402 -13.55 -14.47 12.54
C PHE A 402 -13.34 -13.89 11.15
N VAL A 403 -13.42 -12.57 11.06
CA VAL A 403 -13.20 -11.83 9.82
C VAL A 403 -12.07 -10.84 10.06
N GLN A 404 -11.24 -10.61 9.03
CA GLN A 404 -10.26 -9.53 9.06
C GLN A 404 -10.30 -8.71 7.77
N PHE A 405 -10.09 -7.41 7.89
CA PHE A 405 -9.87 -6.46 6.80
C PHE A 405 -9.42 -5.13 7.39
N HIS A 406 -8.91 -4.21 6.56
CA HIS A 406 -8.20 -3.05 7.08
C HIS A 406 -9.08 -1.92 7.63
N HIS A 407 -9.95 -1.31 6.82
CA HIS A 407 -10.70 -0.12 7.26
C HIS A 407 -11.81 -0.49 8.25
N VAL A 408 -11.74 -0.02 9.50
CA VAL A 408 -12.71 -0.37 10.55
C VAL A 408 -14.07 0.35 10.39
N PRO A 409 -15.22 -0.35 10.34
CA PRO A 409 -16.53 0.27 10.06
C PRO A 409 -17.14 1.03 11.23
N TYR A 410 -16.79 0.65 12.45
CA TYR A 410 -17.36 1.16 13.70
C TYR A 410 -16.22 1.65 14.59
N ALA A 411 -15.67 2.81 14.25
CA ALA A 411 -14.52 3.37 14.95
C ALA A 411 -14.69 4.84 15.31
N SER A 412 -13.99 5.20 16.38
CA SER A 412 -13.99 6.52 16.99
C SER A 412 -12.79 7.37 16.55
N GLY A 413 -11.91 6.80 15.72
CA GLY A 413 -10.66 7.42 15.27
C GLY A 413 -10.81 8.44 14.15
N GLU A 414 -9.66 8.81 13.60
CA GLU A 414 -9.52 9.88 12.59
C GLU A 414 -10.29 9.59 11.29
N HIS A 415 -10.57 8.32 11.01
CA HIS A 415 -11.26 7.78 9.85
C HIS A 415 -12.68 7.28 10.19
N GLY A 416 -13.17 7.51 11.41
CA GLY A 416 -14.46 7.01 11.91
C GLY A 416 -15.73 7.69 11.36
N VAL A 417 -15.61 8.66 10.45
CA VAL A 417 -16.75 9.42 9.86
C VAL A 417 -16.95 9.08 8.38
N PRO A 418 -18.18 9.16 7.85
CA PRO A 418 -18.46 8.81 6.45
C PRO A 418 -17.88 9.82 5.46
N MET A 419 -17.74 9.39 4.20
CA MET A 419 -17.14 10.17 3.10
C MET A 419 -17.75 11.58 2.91
N ASN A 420 -19.06 11.74 3.17
CA ASN A 420 -19.80 12.99 3.02
C ASN A 420 -19.79 13.89 4.27
N HIS A 421 -19.03 13.54 5.32
CA HIS A 421 -18.88 14.35 6.53
C HIS A 421 -17.82 15.44 6.37
N GLU A 422 -17.99 16.59 7.00
CA GLU A 422 -17.06 17.73 6.88
C GLU A 422 -15.65 17.45 7.45
N LEU A 423 -15.56 16.51 8.39
CA LEU A 423 -14.31 16.02 9.00
C LEU A 423 -13.74 14.74 8.34
N SER A 424 -14.25 14.34 7.17
CA SER A 424 -13.78 13.14 6.47
C SER A 424 -12.38 13.33 5.90
N THR A 425 -11.54 12.31 6.04
CA THR A 425 -10.19 12.26 5.44
C THR A 425 -10.19 11.70 4.02
N GLY A 426 -11.30 11.13 3.56
CA GLY A 426 -11.39 10.44 2.27
C GLY A 426 -11.09 8.94 2.34
N GLN A 427 -10.92 8.39 3.55
CA GLN A 427 -10.53 6.98 3.77
C GLN A 427 -11.37 6.29 4.87
N GLY A 428 -12.64 6.65 5.03
CA GLY A 428 -13.45 6.15 6.15
C GLY A 428 -13.91 4.71 5.99
N GLY A 429 -13.93 3.94 7.09
CA GLY A 429 -14.38 2.53 7.09
C GLY A 429 -15.90 2.34 7.12
N THR A 430 -16.71 3.39 7.33
CA THR A 430 -18.18 3.29 7.43
C THR A 430 -18.89 2.54 6.29
N PRO A 431 -18.42 2.55 5.02
CA PRO A 431 -19.06 1.80 3.93
C PRO A 431 -19.10 0.30 4.18
N LEU A 432 -18.14 -0.26 4.91
CA LEU A 432 -18.07 -1.70 5.22
C LEU A 432 -19.17 -2.17 6.18
N ARG A 433 -19.94 -1.25 6.79
CA ARG A 433 -21.16 -1.59 7.55
C ARG A 433 -22.18 -2.35 6.70
N VAL A 434 -22.11 -2.23 5.37
CA VAL A 434 -22.93 -3.03 4.44
C VAL A 434 -22.73 -4.54 4.60
N LEU A 435 -21.61 -4.98 5.16
CA LEU A 435 -21.29 -6.39 5.43
C LEU A 435 -21.85 -6.89 6.77
N HIS A 436 -22.20 -5.98 7.69
CA HIS A 436 -22.62 -6.35 9.05
C HIS A 436 -23.82 -7.31 9.09
N PRO A 437 -24.88 -7.14 8.27
CA PRO A 437 -26.01 -8.07 8.28
C PRO A 437 -25.60 -9.53 8.00
N LEU A 438 -24.64 -9.76 7.09
CA LEU A 438 -24.11 -11.10 6.86
C LEU A 438 -23.32 -11.61 8.07
N PHE A 439 -22.53 -10.75 8.69
CA PHE A 439 -21.71 -11.14 9.84
C PHE A 439 -22.57 -11.58 11.02
N GLU A 440 -23.63 -10.84 11.31
CA GLU A 440 -24.60 -11.18 12.35
C GLU A 440 -25.39 -12.45 11.99
N GLU A 441 -25.96 -12.51 10.77
CA GLU A 441 -26.72 -13.68 10.29
C GLU A 441 -25.92 -14.97 10.42
N TYR A 442 -24.64 -14.95 10.05
CA TYR A 442 -23.80 -16.15 10.01
C TYR A 442 -23.00 -16.40 11.31
N GLY A 443 -23.14 -15.54 12.33
CA GLY A 443 -22.54 -15.73 13.65
C GLY A 443 -21.04 -15.48 13.69
N VAL A 444 -20.56 -14.42 13.02
CA VAL A 444 -19.19 -13.93 13.15
C VAL A 444 -18.94 -13.44 14.58
N ILE A 445 -17.89 -13.96 15.21
CA ILE A 445 -17.58 -13.67 16.62
C ILE A 445 -16.93 -12.29 16.74
N ALA A 446 -15.93 -12.04 15.89
CA ALA A 446 -15.23 -10.77 15.84
C ALA A 446 -14.72 -10.44 14.43
N VAL A 447 -14.71 -9.15 14.14
CA VAL A 447 -14.03 -8.51 13.02
C VAL A 447 -12.79 -7.81 13.56
N LEU A 448 -11.64 -8.09 12.96
CA LEU A 448 -10.34 -7.56 13.35
C LEU A 448 -9.84 -6.63 12.24
N ALA A 449 -9.63 -5.37 12.58
CA ALA A 449 -9.32 -4.30 11.64
C ALA A 449 -8.24 -3.34 12.19
N GLY A 450 -7.86 -2.34 11.41
CA GLY A 450 -6.85 -1.34 11.74
C GLY A 450 -7.25 0.04 11.22
N HIS A 451 -6.29 0.74 10.62
CA HIS A 451 -6.42 2.02 9.89
C HIS A 451 -6.51 3.27 10.76
N ASP A 452 -7.26 3.19 11.86
CA ASP A 452 -7.58 4.36 12.69
C ASP A 452 -6.47 4.74 13.68
N GLU A 453 -5.38 3.96 13.69
CA GLU A 453 -4.25 4.07 14.60
C GLU A 453 -4.68 4.06 16.08
N LEU A 454 -5.82 3.41 16.40
CA LEU A 454 -6.41 3.29 17.73
C LEU A 454 -6.34 1.84 18.24
N PHE A 455 -6.59 1.69 19.55
CA PHE A 455 -6.95 0.41 20.10
C PHE A 455 -8.35 0.54 20.69
N GLU A 456 -9.34 0.02 19.97
CA GLU A 456 -10.76 0.19 20.26
C GLU A 456 -11.51 -1.14 20.16
N ARG A 457 -12.56 -1.27 20.98
CA ARG A 457 -13.56 -2.32 20.87
C ARG A 457 -14.96 -1.71 20.75
N SER A 458 -15.67 -2.12 19.71
CA SER A 458 -17.09 -1.86 19.49
C SER A 458 -17.90 -3.17 19.56
N PHE A 459 -19.21 -3.06 19.81
CA PHE A 459 -20.13 -4.20 19.75
C PHE A 459 -21.44 -3.76 19.10
N VAL A 460 -21.83 -4.49 18.05
CA VAL A 460 -22.98 -4.18 17.21
C VAL A 460 -23.90 -5.40 17.17
N ASP A 461 -25.17 -5.17 17.51
CA ASP A 461 -26.25 -6.15 17.61
C ASP A 461 -27.49 -5.41 17.07
N GLU A 462 -27.81 -5.58 15.79
CA GLU A 462 -28.86 -4.83 15.11
C GLU A 462 -30.25 -5.39 15.40
N ASP A 463 -30.38 -6.69 15.65
CA ASP A 463 -31.65 -7.34 15.95
C ASP A 463 -32.00 -7.36 17.45
N GLY A 464 -31.03 -7.07 18.31
CA GLY A 464 -31.20 -6.94 19.75
C GLY A 464 -31.39 -8.28 20.47
N ASP A 465 -31.01 -9.40 19.87
CA ASP A 465 -31.15 -10.74 20.45
C ASP A 465 -30.04 -11.08 21.46
N GLY A 466 -29.05 -10.19 21.62
CA GLY A 466 -27.89 -10.35 22.48
C GLY A 466 -26.71 -11.07 21.82
N LYS A 467 -26.79 -11.41 20.53
CA LYS A 467 -25.75 -12.08 19.72
C LYS A 467 -25.28 -11.19 18.57
N GLY A 468 -24.52 -10.17 18.94
CA GLY A 468 -23.87 -9.28 17.98
C GLY A 468 -22.45 -9.69 17.56
N VAL A 469 -21.81 -8.79 16.83
CA VAL A 469 -20.42 -8.90 16.36
C VAL A 469 -19.53 -7.91 17.10
N HIS A 470 -18.38 -8.39 17.58
CA HIS A 470 -17.34 -7.52 18.13
C HIS A 470 -16.45 -6.96 17.01
N TYR A 471 -16.20 -5.66 17.04
CA TYR A 471 -15.24 -5.02 16.12
C TYR A 471 -14.06 -4.53 16.93
N TYR A 472 -12.86 -4.91 16.53
CA TYR A 472 -11.62 -4.42 17.12
C TYR A 472 -10.84 -3.63 16.09
N ASP A 473 -10.44 -2.42 16.47
CA ASP A 473 -9.31 -1.74 15.86
C ASP A 473 -8.05 -2.13 16.64
N VAL A 474 -7.09 -2.72 15.94
CA VAL A 474 -5.79 -3.16 16.46
C VAL A 474 -4.62 -2.40 15.82
N GLY A 475 -4.85 -1.19 15.33
CA GLY A 475 -3.90 -0.33 14.62
C GLY A 475 -2.85 0.35 15.50
N VAL A 476 -2.34 -0.33 16.53
CA VAL A 476 -1.30 0.21 17.43
C VAL A 476 -0.02 -0.62 17.38
N ALA A 477 0.30 -1.26 16.25
CA ALA A 477 1.43 -2.16 16.20
C ALA A 477 2.78 -1.45 16.12
N GLY A 478 2.89 -0.43 15.26
CA GLY A 478 4.18 0.17 14.91
C GLY A 478 4.15 1.59 14.33
N ASP A 479 3.07 2.03 13.67
CA ASP A 479 2.96 3.39 13.10
C ASP A 479 2.52 4.42 14.16
N GLY A 480 1.41 5.14 13.94
CA GLY A 480 1.01 6.25 14.78
C GLY A 480 0.23 5.83 16.03
N LEU A 481 0.03 6.80 16.91
CA LEU A 481 -0.73 6.66 18.15
C LEU A 481 -1.79 7.77 18.25
N ARG A 482 -2.65 7.90 17.24
CA ARG A 482 -3.75 8.91 17.18
C ARG A 482 -4.83 8.75 18.24
N GLY A 483 -5.47 9.84 18.65
CA GLY A 483 -6.58 9.78 19.61
C GLY A 483 -7.94 9.56 18.94
N VAL A 484 -8.98 9.36 19.77
CA VAL A 484 -10.38 9.53 19.34
C VAL A 484 -10.56 10.88 18.66
N LYS A 485 -11.26 10.91 17.51
CA LYS A 485 -11.46 12.11 16.70
C LYS A 485 -12.08 13.23 17.53
N ARG A 486 -11.49 14.43 17.42
CA ARG A 486 -11.95 15.65 18.08
C ARG A 486 -12.89 16.45 17.18
N ASN A 487 -13.70 17.31 17.78
CA ASN A 487 -14.55 18.25 17.03
C ASN A 487 -13.72 19.46 16.57
N TRP A 488 -12.77 19.23 15.66
CA TRP A 488 -11.76 20.22 15.24
C TRP A 488 -12.35 21.54 14.76
N LEU A 489 -13.53 21.52 14.13
CA LEU A 489 -14.18 22.72 13.59
C LEU A 489 -14.98 23.52 14.64
N SER A 490 -15.62 22.85 15.61
CA SER A 490 -16.46 23.55 16.60
C SER A 490 -15.76 23.73 17.94
N ASN A 491 -15.19 22.66 18.50
CA ASN A 491 -14.47 22.68 19.78
C ASN A 491 -13.43 21.54 19.82
N PRO A 492 -12.15 21.79 19.50
CA PRO A 492 -11.11 20.76 19.49
C PRO A 492 -10.82 20.15 20.87
N LEU A 493 -11.36 20.74 21.95
CA LEU A 493 -11.23 20.20 23.31
C LEU A 493 -12.19 19.03 23.58
N GLU A 494 -13.20 18.84 22.75
CA GLU A 494 -14.21 17.78 22.88
C GLU A 494 -14.01 16.68 21.84
N THR A 495 -14.31 15.44 22.24
CA THR A 495 -14.42 14.32 21.30
C THR A 495 -15.67 14.48 20.43
N LEU A 496 -15.60 14.01 19.18
CA LEU A 496 -16.75 14.01 18.29
C LEU A 496 -17.80 12.96 18.71
N ASP A 497 -17.36 11.84 19.30
CA ASP A 497 -18.17 10.70 19.74
C ASP A 497 -19.14 10.21 18.64
N TYR A 498 -18.62 10.03 17.42
CA TYR A 498 -19.41 9.64 16.25
C TYR A 498 -19.84 8.16 16.30
N ASN A 499 -18.96 7.28 16.79
CA ASN A 499 -19.24 5.86 16.93
C ASN A 499 -20.07 5.55 18.18
N GLN A 500 -21.38 5.37 17.99
CA GLN A 500 -22.32 5.05 19.06
C GLN A 500 -22.17 3.61 19.59
N PHE A 501 -21.46 2.74 18.87
CA PHE A 501 -21.26 1.33 19.21
C PHE A 501 -19.98 1.08 20.01
N SER A 502 -19.16 2.11 20.18
CA SER A 502 -17.91 2.03 20.96
C SER A 502 -18.20 1.58 22.38
N LYS A 503 -17.44 0.58 22.85
CA LYS A 503 -17.48 0.11 24.24
C LYS A 503 -16.26 0.58 25.01
N TRP A 504 -15.11 0.66 24.35
CA TRP A 504 -13.85 0.99 24.98
C TRP A 504 -12.82 1.48 23.96
N THR A 505 -12.02 2.49 24.33
CA THR A 505 -10.82 2.92 23.60
C THR A 505 -9.67 3.13 24.58
N ALA A 506 -8.45 2.78 24.17
CA ALA A 506 -7.29 2.82 25.06
C ALA A 506 -6.99 4.20 25.62
N ASP A 507 -7.04 5.24 24.78
CA ASP A 507 -6.78 6.62 25.18
C ASP A 507 -7.84 7.13 26.17
N GLN A 508 -9.14 6.90 25.90
CA GLN A 508 -10.22 7.47 26.74
C GLN A 508 -10.47 6.68 28.02
N LYS A 509 -10.14 5.37 28.07
CA LYS A 509 -10.46 4.47 29.18
C LYS A 509 -9.26 3.99 29.98
N SER A 510 -8.04 4.35 29.58
CA SER A 510 -6.81 4.08 30.34
C SER A 510 -6.16 5.41 30.72
N THR A 511 -6.71 6.10 31.71
CA THR A 511 -6.18 7.40 32.16
C THR A 511 -4.72 7.31 32.60
N GLU A 512 -3.88 8.18 32.06
CA GLU A 512 -2.46 8.27 32.42
C GLU A 512 -2.27 8.63 33.90
N GLN A 513 -1.42 7.88 34.59
CA GLN A 513 -1.00 8.11 35.96
C GLN A 513 0.45 8.56 36.00
N TRP A 514 0.70 9.71 36.62
CA TRP A 514 2.01 10.36 36.63
C TRP A 514 2.55 10.52 38.05
N ASN A 515 3.81 10.16 38.25
CA ASN A 515 4.56 10.56 39.43
C ASN A 515 5.27 11.90 39.16
N THR A 516 4.81 12.95 39.81
CA THR A 516 5.31 14.33 39.67
C THR A 516 6.18 14.79 40.85
N SER A 517 6.59 13.88 41.74
CA SER A 517 7.40 14.22 42.93
C SER A 517 8.87 14.56 42.63
N GLY A 518 9.35 14.25 41.42
CA GLY A 518 10.73 14.48 40.97
C GLY A 518 10.94 15.71 40.09
N THR A 519 12.16 15.86 39.55
CA THR A 519 12.52 16.98 38.65
C THR A 519 11.74 16.95 37.33
N ASN A 520 11.47 15.76 36.80
CA ASN A 520 10.61 15.57 35.63
C ASN A 520 9.49 14.55 35.96
N PRO A 521 8.28 14.72 35.41
CA PRO A 521 7.18 13.78 35.58
C PRO A 521 7.48 12.44 34.90
N VAL A 522 7.17 11.34 35.57
CA VAL A 522 7.36 9.96 35.06
C VAL A 522 6.01 9.25 35.00
N LEU A 523 5.70 8.67 33.85
CA LEU A 523 4.49 7.86 33.66
C LEU A 523 4.64 6.55 34.43
N THR A 524 3.69 6.23 35.31
CA THR A 524 3.70 5.00 36.10
C THR A 524 2.71 3.98 35.59
N ASP A 525 1.59 4.42 35.02
CA ASP A 525 0.55 3.56 34.45
C ASP A 525 -0.38 4.33 33.52
N GLY A 526 -1.21 3.60 32.76
CA GLY A 526 -2.19 4.17 31.84
C GLY A 526 -1.59 4.90 30.64
N GLY A 527 -2.45 5.48 29.81
CA GLY A 527 -2.12 5.99 28.48
C GLY A 527 -2.29 4.94 27.39
N LYS A 528 -2.28 5.39 26.14
CA LYS A 528 -2.25 4.50 24.98
C LYS A 528 -0.79 4.20 24.60
N HIS A 529 -0.51 2.98 24.19
CA HIS A 529 0.82 2.50 23.88
C HIS A 529 0.76 1.53 22.70
N TYR A 530 1.90 1.31 22.04
CA TYR A 530 2.04 0.23 21.07
C TYR A 530 1.66 -1.12 21.68
N GLY A 531 1.09 -2.01 20.87
CA GLY A 531 0.47 -3.22 21.37
C GLY A 531 -0.16 -4.11 20.30
N HIS A 532 -0.97 -5.05 20.75
CA HIS A 532 -1.68 -6.01 19.91
C HIS A 532 -2.85 -6.61 20.68
N LEU A 533 -3.76 -7.29 19.97
CA LEU A 533 -4.78 -8.13 20.57
C LEU A 533 -4.28 -9.57 20.65
N GLU A 534 -4.18 -10.12 21.86
CA GLU A 534 -3.95 -11.55 22.08
C GLU A 534 -5.30 -12.25 22.24
N VAL A 535 -5.59 -13.25 21.40
CA VAL A 535 -6.82 -14.03 21.47
C VAL A 535 -6.50 -15.46 21.88
N ASN A 536 -7.02 -15.89 23.02
CA ASN A 536 -6.79 -17.21 23.59
C ASN A 536 -8.08 -18.03 23.53
N LEU A 537 -8.09 -19.08 22.73
CA LEU A 537 -9.18 -20.05 22.64
C LEU A 537 -8.85 -21.27 23.47
N LYS A 538 -9.81 -21.72 24.27
CA LYS A 538 -9.72 -22.91 25.10
C LYS A 538 -11.01 -23.71 25.05
N LYS A 539 -10.91 -25.02 24.86
CA LYS A 539 -12.04 -25.93 25.01
C LYS A 539 -12.32 -26.14 26.50
N VAL A 540 -13.56 -25.88 26.94
CA VAL A 540 -13.98 -26.04 28.33
C VAL A 540 -15.29 -26.84 28.39
N LYS A 541 -15.48 -27.60 29.47
CA LYS A 541 -16.74 -28.32 29.75
C LYS A 541 -17.42 -27.69 30.95
N ASP A 542 -18.72 -27.44 30.82
CA ASP A 542 -19.58 -27.02 31.93
C ASP A 542 -20.88 -27.84 31.89
N GLY A 543 -21.07 -28.68 32.92
CA GLY A 543 -22.09 -29.72 32.91
C GLY A 543 -21.93 -30.70 31.74
N ASN A 544 -23.01 -30.88 30.97
CA ASN A 544 -23.02 -31.73 29.77
C ASN A 544 -22.59 -30.99 28.49
N LYS A 545 -22.45 -29.66 28.55
CA LYS A 545 -22.12 -28.85 27.37
C LYS A 545 -20.62 -28.62 27.27
N THR A 546 -20.12 -28.60 26.04
CA THR A 546 -18.74 -28.21 25.74
C THR A 546 -18.76 -26.83 25.08
N PHE A 547 -17.88 -25.93 25.48
CA PHE A 547 -17.77 -24.59 24.94
C PHE A 547 -16.36 -24.33 24.42
N ALA A 548 -16.26 -23.48 23.40
CA ALA A 548 -15.06 -22.71 23.13
C ALA A 548 -15.11 -21.44 23.97
N GLN A 549 -14.23 -21.35 24.96
CA GLN A 549 -13.94 -20.11 25.68
C GLN A 549 -12.95 -19.29 24.85
N ILE A 550 -13.30 -18.05 24.56
CA ILE A 550 -12.50 -17.13 23.76
C ILE A 550 -12.21 -15.90 24.61
N ASP A 551 -10.95 -15.75 25.00
CA ASP A 551 -10.47 -14.63 25.81
C ASP A 551 -9.73 -13.64 24.89
N PHE A 552 -10.29 -12.45 24.75
CA PHE A 552 -9.69 -11.31 24.07
C PHE A 552 -8.92 -10.47 25.09
N GLU A 553 -7.61 -10.36 24.91
CA GLU A 553 -6.73 -9.61 25.80
C GLU A 553 -6.04 -8.47 25.02
N PRO A 554 -6.44 -7.21 25.24
CA PRO A 554 -5.77 -6.07 24.64
C PRO A 554 -4.43 -5.80 25.34
N ILE A 555 -3.32 -6.17 24.70
CA ILE A 555 -1.96 -6.11 25.23
C ILE A 555 -1.28 -4.82 24.78
N TYR A 556 -0.47 -4.25 25.67
CA TYR A 556 0.41 -3.13 25.32
C TYR A 556 1.79 -3.24 25.95
N ILE A 557 2.77 -2.64 25.27
CA ILE A 557 4.15 -2.54 25.72
C ILE A 557 4.38 -1.22 26.44
N PHE A 558 4.56 -1.28 27.76
CA PHE A 558 4.72 -0.11 28.60
C PHE A 558 6.21 0.21 28.83
N PRO A 559 6.74 1.33 28.32
CA PRO A 559 8.12 1.74 28.57
C PRO A 559 8.27 2.35 29.97
N VAL A 560 9.06 1.71 30.84
CA VAL A 560 9.37 2.24 32.17
C VAL A 560 10.58 3.16 32.08
N MET A 561 10.37 4.45 32.34
CA MET A 561 11.38 5.50 32.27
C MET A 561 11.86 5.93 33.67
N ASP A 562 13.10 6.39 33.79
CA ASP A 562 13.57 7.15 34.96
C ASP A 562 13.22 8.65 34.85
N GLN A 563 13.57 9.46 35.86
CA GLN A 563 13.33 10.91 35.86
C GLN A 563 14.18 11.68 34.84
N ASN A 564 15.15 11.04 34.20
CA ASN A 564 15.92 11.60 33.09
C ASN A 564 15.40 11.11 31.73
N TYR A 565 14.26 10.41 31.71
CA TYR A 565 13.72 9.75 30.52
C TYR A 565 14.69 8.77 29.86
N ASN A 566 15.47 8.03 30.66
CA ASN A 566 16.21 6.87 30.17
C ASN A 566 15.34 5.63 30.37
N LEU A 567 15.19 4.84 29.30
CA LEU A 567 14.46 3.58 29.33
C LEU A 567 15.14 2.60 30.29
N GLN A 568 14.40 2.12 31.28
CA GLN A 568 14.87 1.14 32.27
C GLN A 568 14.53 -0.28 31.85
N ARG A 569 13.30 -0.48 31.34
CA ARG A 569 12.77 -1.75 30.83
C ARG A 569 11.46 -1.52 30.09
N ILE A 570 11.00 -2.53 29.36
CA ILE A 570 9.66 -2.58 28.76
C ILE A 570 8.86 -3.68 29.46
N GLU A 571 7.60 -3.39 29.79
CA GLU A 571 6.69 -4.32 30.46
C GLU A 571 5.53 -4.72 29.53
N ARG A 572 5.20 -6.01 29.49
CA ARG A 572 3.92 -6.47 28.92
C ARG A 572 2.81 -6.15 29.92
N ARG A 573 1.84 -5.34 29.52
CA ARG A 573 0.64 -5.03 30.31
C ARG A 573 -0.62 -5.35 29.51
N ILE A 574 -1.75 -5.45 30.21
CA ILE A 574 -3.06 -5.72 29.62
C ILE A 574 -3.97 -4.55 29.98
N TYR A 575 -4.68 -3.99 29.01
CA TYR A 575 -5.68 -2.98 29.28
C TYR A 575 -6.89 -3.59 30.01
N ASN A 576 -7.59 -2.77 30.78
CA ASN A 576 -8.80 -3.18 31.51
C ASN A 576 -10.04 -3.26 30.60
N ASP A 577 -9.92 -4.04 29.52
CA ASP A 577 -11.00 -4.34 28.56
C ASP A 577 -10.96 -5.80 28.11
N GLN A 578 -10.51 -6.69 29.00
CA GLN A 578 -10.52 -8.12 28.71
C GLN A 578 -11.96 -8.62 28.54
N LEU A 579 -12.20 -9.36 27.46
CA LEU A 579 -13.52 -9.92 27.15
C LEU A 579 -13.43 -11.44 27.04
N ARG A 580 -14.34 -12.14 27.72
CA ARG A 580 -14.53 -13.59 27.60
C ARG A 580 -15.85 -13.90 26.93
N ILE A 581 -15.81 -14.69 25.87
CA ILE A 581 -17.00 -15.22 25.17
C ILE A 581 -17.01 -16.74 25.31
N LEU A 582 -18.20 -17.31 25.50
CA LEU A 582 -18.44 -18.76 25.47
C LEU A 582 -19.30 -19.10 24.25
N VAL A 583 -18.76 -19.89 23.34
CA VAL A 583 -19.49 -20.41 22.17
C VAL A 583 -19.73 -21.91 22.38
N GLU A 584 -20.99 -22.33 22.44
CA GLU A 584 -21.35 -23.74 22.60
C GLU A 584 -20.90 -24.56 21.38
N LEU A 585 -20.17 -25.65 21.63
CA LEU A 585 -19.76 -26.62 20.61
C LEU A 585 -20.83 -27.74 20.57
N ALA A 586 -21.27 -28.13 19.38
CA ALA A 586 -22.27 -29.19 19.23
C ALA A 586 -21.77 -30.54 19.76
N GLU A 587 -22.66 -31.32 20.39
CA GLU A 587 -22.40 -32.71 20.79
C GLU A 587 -22.19 -33.62 19.56
N GLU A 588 -21.31 -34.60 19.69
CA GLU A 588 -20.90 -35.50 18.60
C GLU A 588 -22.01 -36.51 18.25
N THR A 589 -22.29 -36.65 16.96
CA THR A 589 -22.95 -37.84 16.39
C THR A 589 -21.92 -38.62 15.58
N THR A 590 -21.77 -39.91 15.84
CA THR A 590 -20.85 -40.79 15.10
C THR A 590 -21.61 -41.48 13.98
N GLU A 591 -21.36 -41.09 12.73
CA GLU A 591 -21.99 -41.71 11.55
C GLU A 591 -21.34 -43.06 11.20
N PRO A 592 -22.14 -44.12 10.91
CA PRO A 592 -21.65 -45.38 10.36
C PRO A 592 -21.13 -45.21 8.92
N LYS A 593 -19.91 -45.71 8.66
CA LYS A 593 -19.33 -45.80 7.32
C LYS A 593 -19.54 -47.20 6.76
N PHE A 594 -20.45 -47.33 5.81
CA PHE A 594 -20.75 -48.60 5.16
C PHE A 594 -19.73 -48.94 4.07
N LYS A 595 -19.32 -50.21 4.01
CA LYS A 595 -18.61 -50.73 2.84
C LYS A 595 -19.58 -50.80 1.66
N THR A 596 -19.09 -50.57 0.45
CA THR A 596 -19.89 -50.72 -0.77
C THR A 596 -20.12 -52.18 -1.15
N GLN A 597 -19.22 -53.08 -0.75
CA GLN A 597 -19.32 -54.52 -0.97
C GLN A 597 -18.58 -55.35 0.10
N ILE A 598 -19.02 -56.58 0.34
CA ILE A 598 -18.36 -57.59 1.18
C ILE A 598 -18.29 -58.94 0.47
N THR A 599 -17.34 -59.79 0.85
CA THR A 599 -17.21 -61.18 0.35
C THR A 599 -17.42 -62.15 1.51
N VAL A 600 -18.16 -63.23 1.25
CA VAL A 600 -18.54 -64.26 2.23
C VAL A 600 -18.21 -65.64 1.67
N GLU A 601 -17.51 -66.46 2.44
CA GLU A 601 -17.00 -67.77 2.01
C GLU A 601 -17.84 -68.91 2.61
N LEU A 602 -18.27 -69.85 1.77
CA LEU A 602 -19.05 -71.03 2.17
C LEU A 602 -18.15 -72.09 2.84
N ASN A 603 -18.66 -72.71 3.89
CA ASN A 603 -17.98 -73.77 4.63
C ASN A 603 -18.08 -75.14 3.93
N GLN A 604 -17.56 -76.21 4.56
CA GLN A 604 -17.52 -77.57 3.98
C GLN A 604 -18.89 -78.19 3.65
N ASP A 605 -19.96 -77.65 4.25
CA ASP A 605 -21.35 -78.04 4.00
C ASP A 605 -22.06 -77.09 2.99
N GLY A 606 -21.33 -76.11 2.44
CA GLY A 606 -21.85 -75.13 1.48
C GLY A 606 -22.66 -73.98 2.08
N LYS A 607 -22.35 -73.50 3.30
CA LYS A 607 -23.09 -72.42 4.02
C LYS A 607 -22.20 -71.34 4.66
N ALA A 608 -22.71 -70.12 4.90
CA ALA A 608 -22.02 -69.01 5.59
C ALA A 608 -22.97 -67.99 6.29
N ILE A 609 -22.49 -67.22 7.29
CA ILE A 609 -23.28 -66.21 8.05
C ILE A 609 -22.47 -64.92 8.27
N THR A 610 -23.09 -63.73 8.12
CA THR A 610 -22.46 -62.40 8.36
C THR A 610 -22.98 -61.67 9.62
N THR A 611 -22.23 -60.65 10.07
CA THR A 611 -22.54 -59.76 11.20
C THR A 611 -22.42 -58.29 10.81
N LEU A 612 -22.94 -57.36 11.62
CA LEU A 612 -22.87 -55.91 11.36
C LEU A 612 -21.45 -55.39 11.11
N LYS A 613 -20.45 -55.92 11.83
CA LYS A 613 -19.05 -55.53 11.67
C LYS A 613 -18.54 -55.78 10.24
N ASP A 614 -19.07 -56.79 9.56
CA ASP A 614 -18.64 -57.14 8.22
C ASP A 614 -19.01 -56.04 7.22
N TYR A 615 -20.12 -55.33 7.43
CA TYR A 615 -20.67 -54.29 6.56
C TYR A 615 -20.09 -52.88 6.79
N LEU A 616 -19.28 -52.66 7.83
CA LEU A 616 -18.80 -51.34 8.23
C LEU A 616 -17.27 -51.18 8.09
N GLU A 617 -16.82 -49.97 7.76
CA GLU A 617 -15.41 -49.55 7.79
C GLU A 617 -14.97 -49.09 9.18
N ASN A 618 -15.89 -48.57 9.98
CA ASN A 618 -15.67 -48.20 11.38
C ASN A 618 -16.26 -49.24 12.35
N PRO A 619 -15.71 -49.38 13.58
CA PRO A 619 -16.27 -50.27 14.59
C PRO A 619 -17.73 -49.91 14.91
N PRO A 620 -18.64 -50.88 15.02
CA PRO A 620 -20.01 -50.62 15.47
C PRO A 620 -20.02 -50.16 16.93
N LEU A 621 -20.87 -49.18 17.26
CA LEU A 621 -21.08 -48.72 18.64
C LEU A 621 -22.20 -49.53 19.32
N GLU A 622 -22.12 -49.66 20.65
CA GLU A 622 -23.05 -50.48 21.43
C GLU A 622 -24.49 -49.92 21.48
N ASP A 623 -24.66 -48.62 21.23
CA ASP A 623 -25.94 -47.91 21.30
C ASP A 623 -26.70 -47.88 19.96
N TRP A 624 -26.16 -48.51 18.91
CA TRP A 624 -26.77 -48.56 17.58
C TRP A 624 -27.85 -49.65 17.47
N LYS A 625 -29.07 -49.24 17.10
CA LYS A 625 -30.13 -50.16 16.67
C LYS A 625 -30.00 -50.47 15.19
N VAL A 626 -29.95 -51.75 14.82
CA VAL A 626 -29.66 -52.19 13.44
C VAL A 626 -30.77 -53.08 12.87
N GLU A 627 -31.13 -52.84 11.60
CA GLU A 627 -32.11 -53.60 10.82
C GLU A 627 -31.50 -54.03 9.47
N PHE A 628 -31.61 -55.32 9.11
CA PHE A 628 -31.18 -55.88 7.82
C PHE A 628 -32.40 -56.20 6.94
N SER A 629 -32.32 -55.97 5.62
CA SER A 629 -33.43 -56.25 4.70
C SER A 629 -33.61 -57.73 4.35
N ARG A 630 -32.59 -58.57 4.56
CA ARG A 630 -32.67 -60.04 4.44
C ARG A 630 -31.89 -60.75 5.55
N SER A 631 -32.14 -62.06 5.68
CA SER A 631 -31.33 -62.93 6.55
C SER A 631 -29.85 -62.88 6.17
N PRO A 632 -28.92 -62.78 7.14
CA PRO A 632 -27.47 -62.76 6.91
C PRO A 632 -26.87 -64.16 6.64
N GLU A 633 -27.68 -65.18 6.35
CA GLU A 633 -27.25 -66.55 6.01
C GLU A 633 -27.19 -66.77 4.49
N TYR A 634 -26.14 -67.43 3.99
CA TYR A 634 -25.83 -67.66 2.57
C TYR A 634 -25.45 -69.13 2.29
N SER A 635 -25.69 -69.65 1.07
CA SER A 635 -25.45 -71.06 0.68
C SER A 635 -25.00 -71.26 -0.79
N CYS A 636 -24.73 -72.51 -1.26
CA CYS A 636 -24.35 -72.80 -2.67
C CYS A 636 -25.40 -72.29 -3.71
N SER A 637 -26.62 -71.90 -3.31
CA SER A 637 -27.60 -71.23 -4.21
C SER A 637 -27.41 -69.70 -4.33
N ASP A 638 -26.61 -69.07 -3.47
CA ASP A 638 -26.36 -67.62 -3.45
C ASP A 638 -25.09 -67.23 -4.25
N LEU A 639 -24.45 -68.17 -4.96
CA LEU A 639 -23.17 -67.97 -5.69
C LEU A 639 -23.24 -66.88 -6.80
N ALA A 640 -24.45 -66.50 -7.24
CA ALA A 640 -24.65 -65.41 -8.21
C ALA A 640 -24.53 -64.00 -7.59
N GLY A 641 -24.33 -63.89 -6.27
CA GLY A 641 -24.28 -62.63 -5.52
C GLY A 641 -25.65 -62.20 -4.98
N SER A 642 -25.65 -61.36 -3.95
CA SER A 642 -26.87 -60.85 -3.31
C SER A 642 -26.69 -59.44 -2.75
N GLU A 643 -27.77 -58.71 -2.50
CA GLU A 643 -27.76 -57.37 -1.88
C GLU A 643 -28.37 -57.43 -0.47
N ASN A 644 -27.81 -56.67 0.47
CA ASN A 644 -28.39 -56.49 1.81
C ASN A 644 -28.42 -55.00 2.17
N GLN A 645 -29.60 -54.48 2.50
CA GLN A 645 -29.77 -53.11 2.96
C GLN A 645 -29.69 -53.08 4.49
N ILE A 646 -28.79 -52.25 5.03
CA ILE A 646 -28.57 -52.08 6.47
C ILE A 646 -29.06 -50.69 6.86
N LYS A 647 -29.94 -50.63 7.86
CA LYS A 647 -30.38 -49.40 8.50
C LYS A 647 -29.87 -49.36 9.94
N ILE A 648 -29.20 -48.28 10.31
CA ILE A 648 -28.65 -48.03 11.65
C ILE A 648 -29.34 -46.79 12.24
N THR A 649 -29.77 -46.87 13.50
CA THR A 649 -30.33 -45.76 14.28
C THR A 649 -29.54 -45.59 15.57
N ASP A 650 -29.03 -44.38 15.86
CA ASP A 650 -28.32 -44.11 17.14
C ASP A 650 -29.31 -43.82 18.30
N ALA A 651 -28.78 -43.65 19.51
CA ALA A 651 -29.56 -43.25 20.69
C ALA A 651 -30.18 -41.84 20.58
N GLY A 652 -29.64 -40.99 19.69
CA GLY A 652 -30.15 -39.65 19.38
C GLY A 652 -31.29 -39.63 18.36
N GLY A 653 -31.65 -40.79 17.78
CA GLY A 653 -32.71 -40.91 16.78
C GLY A 653 -32.27 -40.61 15.34
N ASN A 654 -30.98 -40.41 15.09
CA ASN A 654 -30.44 -40.24 13.73
C ASN A 654 -30.43 -41.59 13.01
N THR A 655 -30.82 -41.61 11.74
CA THR A 655 -30.92 -42.85 10.94
C THR A 655 -30.05 -42.80 9.69
N TRP A 656 -29.25 -43.84 9.47
CA TRP A 656 -28.44 -44.03 8.25
C TRP A 656 -28.81 -45.34 7.58
N THR A 657 -28.88 -45.35 6.25
CA THR A 657 -29.26 -46.54 5.46
C THR A 657 -28.32 -46.70 4.27
N ALA A 658 -27.82 -47.91 4.04
CA ALA A 658 -27.00 -48.23 2.87
C ALA A 658 -27.34 -49.62 2.31
N VAL A 659 -27.13 -49.81 1.00
CA VAL A 659 -27.20 -51.11 0.33
C VAL A 659 -25.78 -51.60 0.12
N VAL A 660 -25.47 -52.80 0.62
CA VAL A 660 -24.14 -53.42 0.48
C VAL A 660 -24.25 -54.68 -0.37
N LEU A 661 -23.40 -54.76 -1.40
CA LEU A 661 -23.32 -55.92 -2.28
C LEU A 661 -22.55 -57.06 -1.58
N VAL A 662 -23.11 -58.26 -1.57
CA VAL A 662 -22.53 -59.46 -0.94
C VAL A 662 -22.16 -60.48 -2.01
N SER A 663 -20.86 -60.70 -2.19
CA SER A 663 -20.32 -61.73 -3.07
C SER A 663 -20.12 -63.02 -2.26
N VAL A 664 -20.87 -64.08 -2.60
CA VAL A 664 -20.77 -65.39 -1.94
C VAL A 664 -19.87 -66.31 -2.77
N LYS A 665 -18.88 -66.93 -2.13
CA LYS A 665 -17.88 -67.78 -2.80
C LYS A 665 -17.81 -69.17 -2.16
N ASP A 666 -17.79 -70.20 -2.99
CA ASP A 666 -17.34 -71.55 -2.62
C ASP A 666 -15.87 -71.67 -3.03
N LEU A 667 -14.99 -72.06 -2.10
CA LEU A 667 -13.54 -72.10 -2.28
C LEU A 667 -12.97 -73.54 -2.23
N MET A 668 -13.80 -74.57 -2.14
CA MET A 668 -13.33 -75.96 -2.00
C MET A 668 -13.13 -76.64 -3.36
N PRO A 669 -11.92 -77.16 -3.68
CA PRO A 669 -11.65 -77.74 -4.99
C PRO A 669 -11.97 -79.26 -5.10
N PRO A 670 -12.12 -79.77 -6.35
CA PRO A 670 -12.24 -81.21 -6.66
C PRO A 670 -11.15 -82.12 -6.09
N LYS A 671 -11.20 -83.43 -6.29
CA LYS A 671 -10.14 -84.39 -5.90
C LYS A 671 -9.71 -85.25 -7.09
N LEU A 672 -8.47 -85.12 -7.58
CA LEU A 672 -7.90 -85.65 -8.87
C LEU A 672 -6.61 -86.50 -8.68
N VAL A 673 -6.39 -87.58 -9.49
CA VAL A 673 -5.20 -88.50 -9.47
C VAL A 673 -4.65 -88.85 -10.90
N THR A 674 -3.32 -88.97 -11.19
CA THR A 674 -2.67 -88.93 -12.56
C THR A 674 -1.44 -89.88 -12.89
N LYS A 675 -1.01 -90.02 -14.20
CA LYS A 675 0.11 -90.88 -14.79
C LYS A 675 0.98 -90.22 -15.96
N ILE A 676 2.18 -90.73 -16.40
CA ILE A 676 3.14 -90.08 -17.42
C ILE A 676 3.88 -91.04 -18.48
N PRO A 677 4.01 -90.69 -19.81
CA PRO A 677 4.81 -91.37 -20.90
C PRO A 677 6.04 -90.59 -21.52
N SER A 678 6.79 -91.12 -22.54
CA SER A 678 8.07 -90.57 -23.15
C SER A 678 8.00 -90.06 -24.63
N LEU A 679 8.72 -88.96 -25.07
CA LEU A 679 8.51 -88.19 -26.35
C LEU A 679 9.78 -87.49 -27.03
N THR A 680 9.85 -87.24 -28.37
CA THR A 680 10.98 -86.54 -29.16
C THR A 680 10.55 -85.79 -30.48
N ALA A 681 11.21 -84.68 -30.97
CA ALA A 681 10.76 -83.84 -32.14
C ALA A 681 11.85 -83.09 -33.04
N ASP A 682 11.56 -82.67 -34.30
CA ASP A 682 12.46 -81.95 -35.26
C ASP A 682 12.19 -80.42 -35.35
N ARG A 683 13.23 -79.57 -35.24
CA ARG A 683 13.11 -78.10 -35.22
C ARG A 683 12.71 -77.46 -36.55
N ILE A 684 12.92 -78.11 -37.70
CA ILE A 684 12.49 -77.54 -39.00
C ILE A 684 10.98 -77.77 -39.25
N GLN A 685 10.35 -78.73 -38.56
CA GLN A 685 8.91 -79.03 -38.69
C GLN A 685 8.04 -78.42 -37.56
N GLY A 686 8.59 -78.25 -36.36
CA GLY A 686 8.13 -77.28 -35.36
C GLY A 686 6.98 -77.65 -34.40
N GLU A 687 6.14 -78.67 -34.64
CA GLU A 687 4.97 -78.95 -33.76
C GLU A 687 4.54 -80.44 -33.63
N PHE A 688 4.01 -80.84 -32.46
CA PHE A 688 3.44 -82.18 -32.13
C PHE A 688 2.28 -82.09 -31.08
N LEU A 689 1.33 -83.05 -30.97
CA LEU A 689 0.07 -82.94 -30.16
C LEU A 689 -0.02 -83.91 -28.95
N LEU A 690 -0.69 -83.50 -27.85
CA LEU A 690 -0.94 -84.24 -26.59
C LEU A 690 -2.44 -84.33 -26.23
N LYS A 691 -2.91 -85.40 -25.56
CA LYS A 691 -4.33 -85.59 -25.16
C LYS A 691 -4.53 -85.82 -23.64
N PRO A 692 -5.59 -85.26 -23.00
CA PRO A 692 -5.82 -85.33 -21.54
C PRO A 692 -5.98 -86.73 -20.95
N GLU A 693 -6.56 -87.62 -21.74
CA GLU A 693 -6.89 -89.01 -21.38
C GLU A 693 -5.64 -89.84 -21.07
N ASP A 694 -4.51 -89.46 -21.68
CA ASP A 694 -3.23 -90.16 -21.56
C ASP A 694 -2.63 -90.05 -20.14
N PHE A 695 -3.21 -89.20 -19.28
CA PHE A 695 -2.63 -88.80 -18.00
C PHE A 695 -3.53 -88.99 -16.74
N ILE A 696 -4.74 -89.57 -16.84
CA ILE A 696 -5.72 -89.66 -15.71
C ILE A 696 -5.79 -91.05 -15.04
N GLU A 697 -5.96 -91.07 -13.70
CA GLU A 697 -6.24 -92.25 -12.87
C GLU A 697 -7.61 -92.22 -12.10
N SER A 698 -8.07 -91.11 -11.46
CA SER A 698 -9.45 -90.95 -10.84
C SER A 698 -9.90 -89.48 -10.46
N LEU A 699 -11.21 -89.14 -10.21
CA LEU A 699 -11.78 -87.75 -9.95
C LEU A 699 -13.18 -87.58 -9.19
N SER A 700 -13.41 -86.59 -8.25
CA SER A 700 -14.72 -86.23 -7.51
C SER A 700 -14.83 -84.80 -6.80
N ASP A 701 -16.00 -84.18 -6.40
CA ASP A 701 -16.17 -82.82 -5.71
C ASP A 701 -17.50 -82.56 -4.86
N ASN A 702 -17.58 -81.52 -3.98
CA ASN A 702 -18.71 -81.17 -3.06
C ASN A 702 -19.84 -80.25 -3.59
N CYS A 703 -19.60 -79.32 -4.53
CA CYS A 703 -20.66 -78.62 -5.29
C CYS A 703 -20.65 -79.02 -6.80
N GLY A 704 -19.86 -80.03 -7.21
CA GLY A 704 -19.99 -80.89 -8.41
C GLY A 704 -18.99 -80.62 -9.56
N ILE A 705 -18.53 -81.64 -10.32
CA ILE A 705 -17.50 -81.47 -11.40
C ILE A 705 -18.08 -80.92 -12.71
N LYS A 706 -17.44 -79.91 -13.29
CA LYS A 706 -17.86 -79.22 -14.53
C LYS A 706 -16.97 -79.50 -15.75
N ALA A 707 -15.64 -79.57 -15.63
CA ALA A 707 -14.72 -79.71 -16.77
C ALA A 707 -13.37 -80.39 -16.44
N LEU A 708 -12.71 -80.94 -17.47
CA LEU A 708 -11.35 -81.51 -17.45
C LEU A 708 -10.48 -80.84 -18.51
N GLU A 709 -9.37 -80.22 -18.11
CA GLU A 709 -8.55 -79.35 -18.97
C GLU A 709 -7.05 -79.71 -18.83
N LEU A 710 -6.35 -79.89 -19.95
CA LEU A 710 -4.88 -79.88 -19.98
C LEU A 710 -4.40 -78.47 -20.26
N SER A 711 -3.43 -77.97 -19.50
CA SER A 711 -2.81 -76.67 -19.76
C SER A 711 -2.06 -76.59 -21.09
N LYS A 712 -1.74 -77.75 -21.70
CA LYS A 712 -1.04 -77.82 -22.98
C LYS A 712 -1.41 -79.07 -23.78
N THR A 713 -2.01 -78.87 -24.96
CA THR A 713 -2.45 -79.93 -25.89
C THR A 713 -1.63 -80.00 -27.17
N LYS A 714 -0.68 -79.06 -27.34
CA LYS A 714 0.25 -78.97 -28.45
C LYS A 714 1.60 -78.53 -27.94
N VAL A 715 2.64 -79.24 -28.33
CA VAL A 715 4.04 -78.99 -27.97
C VAL A 715 4.72 -78.44 -29.21
N SER A 716 5.26 -77.23 -29.09
CA SER A 716 5.94 -76.53 -30.17
C SER A 716 7.40 -76.30 -29.80
N CYS A 717 8.13 -75.66 -30.69
CA CYS A 717 9.53 -75.25 -30.58
C CYS A 717 10.01 -74.73 -29.22
N GLU A 718 9.14 -74.11 -28.43
CA GLU A 718 9.46 -73.55 -27.11
C GLU A 718 9.66 -74.62 -26.03
N ASN A 719 9.29 -75.87 -26.32
CA ASN A 719 9.25 -76.96 -25.35
C ASN A 719 10.20 -78.12 -25.71
N PHE A 720 10.94 -77.93 -26.78
CA PHE A 720 11.93 -78.86 -27.28
C PHE A 720 13.23 -78.71 -26.46
N ASP A 721 13.85 -79.84 -26.09
CA ASP A 721 15.04 -80.01 -25.23
C ASP A 721 14.92 -79.44 -23.81
N LEU A 722 13.69 -79.18 -23.37
CA LEU A 722 13.39 -78.63 -22.05
C LEU A 722 12.39 -79.53 -21.33
N SER A 723 12.57 -79.65 -20.01
CA SER A 723 11.52 -80.14 -19.14
C SER A 723 10.43 -79.08 -19.05
N PHE A 724 9.20 -79.44 -19.38
CA PHE A 724 8.06 -78.54 -19.17
C PHE A 724 6.94 -79.27 -18.48
N GLU A 725 6.21 -78.52 -17.66
CA GLU A 725 5.11 -79.06 -16.90
C GLU A 725 3.82 -78.86 -17.66
N VAL A 726 3.03 -79.92 -17.75
CA VAL A 726 1.64 -79.84 -18.18
C VAL A 726 0.77 -80.07 -16.97
N VAL A 727 -0.16 -79.16 -16.74
CA VAL A 727 -1.06 -79.21 -15.60
C VAL A 727 -2.37 -79.78 -16.10
N LEU A 728 -2.72 -80.96 -15.59
CA LEU A 728 -4.06 -81.49 -15.76
C LEU A 728 -4.93 -80.92 -14.65
N THR A 729 -6.03 -80.27 -15.01
CA THR A 729 -6.92 -79.59 -14.08
C THR A 729 -8.35 -80.08 -14.23
N ALA A 730 -8.94 -80.50 -13.11
CA ALA A 730 -10.37 -80.71 -12.98
C ALA A 730 -11.01 -79.48 -12.32
N VAL A 731 -12.11 -79.00 -12.87
CA VAL A 731 -12.82 -77.78 -12.43
C VAL A 731 -14.24 -78.15 -11.99
N ASP A 732 -14.68 -77.65 -10.84
CA ASP A 732 -16.06 -77.79 -10.36
C ASP A 732 -17.02 -76.71 -10.91
N ALA A 733 -18.29 -76.75 -10.46
CA ALA A 733 -19.34 -75.82 -10.83
C ALA A 733 -19.13 -74.38 -10.33
N SER A 734 -18.46 -74.22 -9.18
CA SER A 734 -18.11 -72.94 -8.54
C SER A 734 -16.83 -72.31 -9.10
N GLY A 735 -16.08 -73.07 -9.91
CA GLY A 735 -14.82 -72.66 -10.53
C GLY A 735 -13.58 -73.07 -9.74
N ASN A 736 -13.71 -73.83 -8.64
CA ASN A 736 -12.57 -74.35 -7.90
C ASN A 736 -11.92 -75.49 -8.67
N LYS A 737 -10.60 -75.61 -8.47
CA LYS A 737 -9.74 -76.41 -9.35
C LYS A 737 -8.89 -77.34 -8.52
N SER A 738 -8.84 -78.61 -8.91
CA SER A 738 -7.75 -79.49 -8.51
C SER A 738 -6.91 -79.84 -9.71
N SER A 739 -5.62 -79.60 -9.52
CA SER A 739 -4.64 -79.65 -10.57
C SER A 739 -3.52 -80.61 -10.17
N ALA A 740 -3.12 -81.46 -11.11
CA ALA A 740 -1.94 -82.30 -10.97
C ALA A 740 -0.90 -81.85 -12.01
N VAL A 741 0.31 -81.56 -11.54
CA VAL A 741 1.42 -81.10 -12.36
C VAL A 741 2.20 -82.31 -12.87
N LEU A 742 2.37 -82.41 -14.19
CA LEU A 742 3.05 -83.52 -14.87
C LEU A 742 4.30 -82.98 -15.60
N THR A 743 5.49 -83.39 -15.17
CA THR A 743 6.75 -82.95 -15.82
C THR A 743 7.07 -83.84 -17.03
N LEU A 744 7.08 -83.26 -18.22
CA LEU A 744 7.36 -83.94 -19.50
C LEU A 744 8.70 -83.48 -20.09
N ASN A 745 9.42 -84.38 -20.76
CA ASN A 745 10.67 -84.08 -21.48
C ASN A 745 10.54 -84.45 -22.96
N VAL A 746 10.86 -83.52 -23.87
CA VAL A 746 10.79 -83.72 -25.34
C VAL A 746 12.10 -83.27 -25.97
N SER A 747 12.98 -84.16 -26.44
CA SER A 747 14.29 -83.78 -27.03
C SER A 747 14.24 -83.45 -28.54
N SER A 748 15.12 -82.57 -29.07
CA SER A 748 15.11 -82.05 -30.46
C SER A 748 16.43 -81.94 -31.23
N PHE A 749 16.36 -81.65 -32.55
CA PHE A 749 17.51 -81.50 -33.48
C PHE A 749 17.22 -80.57 -34.69
N GLU A 750 18.26 -80.00 -35.35
CA GLU A 750 18.17 -79.15 -36.57
C GLU A 750 18.77 -79.84 -37.81
N SER A 751 18.05 -79.84 -38.94
CA SER A 751 18.45 -80.59 -40.14
C SER A 751 19.20 -79.80 -41.25
N LYS A 752 19.17 -78.44 -41.31
CA LYS A 752 19.88 -77.56 -42.32
C LYS A 752 20.15 -76.10 -41.82
N LYS A 753 21.13 -75.33 -42.38
CA LYS A 753 21.50 -73.92 -41.98
C LYS A 753 21.85 -72.94 -43.15
N ILE A 754 21.48 -71.66 -43.07
CA ILE A 754 21.59 -70.60 -44.13
C ILE A 754 22.94 -69.83 -44.14
N SER A 755 23.50 -69.52 -45.34
CA SER A 755 24.76 -68.73 -45.52
C SER A 755 24.58 -67.19 -45.58
N ILE A 756 25.68 -66.42 -45.48
CA ILE A 756 25.70 -64.93 -45.48
C ILE A 756 26.90 -64.38 -46.28
N SER A 757 26.74 -63.24 -46.98
CA SER A 757 27.77 -62.54 -47.77
C SER A 757 27.71 -61.01 -47.53
N PRO A 758 28.83 -60.24 -47.56
CA PRO A 758 30.21 -60.69 -47.81
C PRO A 758 30.77 -61.51 -46.64
N GLU A 759 31.86 -62.23 -46.87
CA GLU A 759 32.53 -63.00 -45.82
C GLU A 759 33.21 -62.07 -44.79
N THR A 760 33.43 -62.61 -43.59
CA THR A 760 33.95 -61.89 -42.42
C THR A 760 35.28 -61.20 -42.72
N GLY A 761 35.38 -59.90 -42.47
CA GLY A 761 36.63 -59.13 -42.58
C GLY A 761 36.71 -58.16 -43.76
N THR A 762 35.60 -57.92 -44.47
CA THR A 762 35.54 -56.97 -45.61
C THR A 762 35.53 -55.50 -45.12
N GLN A 763 36.39 -54.64 -45.68
CA GLN A 763 36.65 -53.27 -45.20
C GLN A 763 36.18 -52.21 -46.21
N PHE A 764 35.50 -51.16 -45.73
CA PHE A 764 34.90 -50.07 -46.52
C PHE A 764 35.45 -48.70 -46.05
N LEU A 765 35.32 -47.64 -46.87
CA LEU A 765 35.77 -46.28 -46.50
C LEU A 765 34.63 -45.50 -45.79
N GLU A 766 34.95 -44.67 -44.78
CA GLU A 766 33.94 -43.89 -44.04
C GLU A 766 33.14 -42.97 -44.99
N GLY A 767 31.82 -43.20 -45.08
CA GLY A 767 30.91 -42.56 -46.04
C GLY A 767 30.42 -43.44 -47.20
N GLN A 768 30.88 -44.70 -47.33
CA GLN A 768 30.34 -45.69 -48.29
C GLN A 768 29.32 -46.64 -47.64
N LYS A 769 28.33 -47.13 -48.39
CA LYS A 769 27.35 -48.15 -47.95
C LYS A 769 27.80 -49.57 -48.33
N ALA A 770 27.79 -50.49 -47.37
CA ALA A 770 28.02 -51.92 -47.56
C ALA A 770 26.70 -52.71 -47.62
N GLU A 771 26.49 -53.56 -48.63
CA GLU A 771 25.32 -54.46 -48.72
C GLU A 771 25.65 -55.84 -48.13
N ILE A 772 24.79 -56.36 -47.25
CA ILE A 772 24.90 -57.69 -46.61
C ILE A 772 23.68 -58.54 -47.03
N ARG A 773 23.88 -59.78 -47.50
CA ARG A 773 22.83 -60.64 -48.09
C ARG A 773 22.88 -62.08 -47.58
N LEU A 774 21.70 -62.70 -47.41
CA LEU A 774 21.51 -64.09 -46.99
C LEU A 774 21.39 -65.05 -48.19
N GLY A 775 21.78 -66.32 -47.99
CA GLY A 775 21.62 -67.43 -48.96
C GLY A 775 20.18 -67.97 -49.06
N GLU A 776 19.97 -69.01 -49.88
CA GLU A 776 18.64 -69.55 -50.23
C GLU A 776 18.47 -71.06 -49.95
N GLU A 777 19.18 -71.63 -48.96
CA GLU A 777 19.26 -73.09 -48.76
C GLU A 777 17.95 -73.78 -48.28
N PHE A 778 16.96 -73.03 -47.78
CA PHE A 778 15.55 -73.43 -47.61
C PHE A 778 14.64 -72.19 -47.57
N GLY A 779 13.31 -72.35 -47.66
CA GLY A 779 12.37 -71.23 -47.59
C GLY A 779 12.30 -70.65 -46.17
N PHE A 780 12.52 -69.35 -46.01
CA PHE A 780 12.48 -68.67 -44.73
C PHE A 780 12.06 -67.21 -44.86
N SER A 781 11.48 -66.70 -43.78
CA SER A 781 11.26 -65.28 -43.55
C SER A 781 12.27 -64.77 -42.51
N VAL A 782 12.79 -63.55 -42.71
CA VAL A 782 13.76 -62.94 -41.77
C VAL A 782 12.98 -62.32 -40.61
N LEU A 783 13.22 -62.78 -39.39
CA LEU A 783 12.58 -62.23 -38.19
C LEU A 783 13.24 -60.91 -37.78
N ALA A 784 14.57 -60.90 -37.71
CA ALA A 784 15.36 -59.73 -37.40
C ALA A 784 16.81 -59.90 -37.85
N TRP A 785 17.42 -58.78 -38.23
CA TRP A 785 18.86 -58.65 -38.36
C TRP A 785 19.48 -58.19 -37.05
N TYR A 786 20.69 -58.67 -36.76
CA TYR A 786 21.45 -58.30 -35.58
C TYR A 786 22.80 -57.73 -35.97
N ARG A 787 23.26 -56.71 -35.24
CA ARG A 787 24.62 -56.14 -35.29
C ARG A 787 25.23 -56.20 -33.90
N ASN A 788 26.40 -56.85 -33.75
CA ASN A 788 27.09 -57.03 -32.47
C ASN A 788 26.19 -57.60 -31.35
N GLY A 789 25.19 -58.41 -31.72
CA GLY A 789 24.23 -58.99 -30.78
C GLY A 789 22.99 -58.11 -30.48
N GLN A 790 22.90 -56.88 -30.99
CA GLN A 790 21.72 -56.02 -30.87
C GLN A 790 20.85 -56.05 -32.13
N VAL A 791 19.53 -56.00 -31.97
CA VAL A 791 18.55 -55.97 -33.08
C VAL A 791 18.70 -54.68 -33.90
N ILE A 792 18.63 -54.80 -35.22
CA ILE A 792 18.51 -53.67 -36.14
C ILE A 792 17.03 -53.48 -36.46
N GLU A 793 16.40 -52.47 -35.85
CA GLU A 793 14.96 -52.25 -35.95
C GLU A 793 14.50 -52.00 -37.40
N GLY A 794 13.34 -52.57 -37.75
CA GLY A 794 12.68 -52.37 -39.04
C GLY A 794 13.26 -53.15 -40.22
N GLN A 795 14.41 -53.81 -40.08
CA GLN A 795 15.05 -54.54 -41.18
C GLN A 795 14.63 -56.02 -41.22
N LYS A 796 13.80 -56.38 -42.22
CA LYS A 796 13.27 -57.74 -42.43
C LYS A 796 13.50 -58.28 -43.85
N GLY A 797 14.25 -57.56 -44.68
CA GLY A 797 14.62 -58.00 -46.03
C GLY A 797 15.71 -59.09 -46.01
N LYS A 798 15.85 -59.85 -47.10
CA LYS A 798 16.93 -60.84 -47.28
C LYS A 798 18.32 -60.21 -47.54
N ALA A 799 18.37 -58.88 -47.71
CA ALA A 799 19.59 -58.08 -47.74
C ALA A 799 19.37 -56.75 -47.01
N ILE A 800 20.45 -56.18 -46.45
CA ILE A 800 20.46 -54.87 -45.77
C ILE A 800 21.68 -54.04 -46.21
N LEU A 801 21.54 -52.71 -46.18
CA LEU A 801 22.64 -51.77 -46.43
C LEU A 801 23.08 -51.12 -45.10
N THR A 802 24.39 -50.99 -44.87
CA THR A 802 24.94 -50.38 -43.65
C THR A 802 26.17 -49.53 -43.90
N GLU A 803 26.33 -48.45 -43.13
CA GLU A 803 27.53 -47.60 -43.08
C GLU A 803 28.26 -47.75 -41.73
N VAL A 804 27.84 -48.72 -40.90
CA VAL A 804 28.31 -48.87 -39.52
C VAL A 804 29.04 -50.20 -39.35
N ALA A 805 30.24 -50.16 -38.76
CA ALA A 805 31.05 -51.35 -38.51
C ALA A 805 30.38 -52.30 -37.49
N GLY A 806 30.63 -53.61 -37.61
CA GLY A 806 30.17 -54.61 -36.66
C GLY A 806 30.00 -56.01 -37.26
N THR A 807 29.67 -56.98 -36.40
CA THR A 807 29.35 -58.36 -36.75
C THR A 807 27.84 -58.53 -36.96
N TYR A 808 27.44 -58.98 -38.14
CA TYR A 808 26.06 -59.14 -38.59
C TYR A 808 25.65 -60.60 -38.74
N TRP A 809 24.40 -60.90 -38.39
CA TRP A 809 23.74 -62.17 -38.66
C TRP A 809 22.21 -61.99 -38.60
N ALA A 810 21.46 -62.95 -39.12
CA ALA A 810 20.00 -62.89 -39.15
C ALA A 810 19.36 -64.07 -38.41
N SER A 811 18.32 -63.78 -37.65
CA SER A 811 17.40 -64.77 -37.10
C SER A 811 16.30 -65.03 -38.12
N LEU A 812 16.05 -66.30 -38.43
CA LEU A 812 15.21 -66.74 -39.52
C LEU A 812 14.10 -67.65 -38.99
N ILE A 813 12.93 -67.61 -39.62
CA ILE A 813 11.86 -68.58 -39.39
C ILE A 813 11.62 -69.37 -40.68
N PRO A 814 11.70 -70.71 -40.67
CA PRO A 814 11.39 -71.52 -41.83
C PRO A 814 9.94 -71.31 -42.29
N GLU A 815 9.74 -71.06 -43.59
CA GLU A 815 8.42 -70.91 -44.21
C GLU A 815 7.79 -72.30 -44.34
N GLY A 816 7.03 -72.68 -43.31
CA GLY A 816 6.46 -74.02 -43.14
C GLY A 816 6.11 -74.42 -41.70
N GLY A 817 6.38 -73.55 -40.71
CA GLY A 817 6.00 -73.79 -39.30
C GLY A 817 7.13 -74.28 -38.39
N GLY A 818 8.38 -74.25 -38.86
CA GLY A 818 9.57 -74.60 -38.07
C GLY A 818 9.97 -73.55 -37.03
N CYS A 819 10.89 -73.91 -36.15
CA CYS A 819 11.43 -73.08 -35.07
C CYS A 819 12.37 -71.97 -35.59
N PRO A 820 12.55 -70.86 -34.86
CA PRO A 820 13.57 -69.88 -35.19
C PRO A 820 14.98 -70.49 -35.22
N VAL A 821 15.70 -70.25 -36.31
CA VAL A 821 17.07 -70.73 -36.56
C VAL A 821 17.96 -69.58 -37.01
N GLU A 822 19.27 -69.67 -36.81
CA GLU A 822 20.23 -68.59 -37.14
C GLU A 822 20.92 -68.81 -38.49
N SER A 823 21.25 -67.72 -39.19
CA SER A 823 22.21 -67.75 -40.30
C SER A 823 23.66 -67.93 -39.81
N LYS A 824 24.62 -68.08 -40.74
CA LYS A 824 26.05 -67.80 -40.45
C LYS A 824 26.26 -66.29 -40.14
N LYS A 825 27.39 -65.92 -39.49
CA LYS A 825 27.74 -64.54 -39.08
C LYS A 825 28.84 -63.93 -39.97
N THR A 826 28.88 -62.59 -40.15
CA THR A 826 29.92 -61.85 -40.89
C THR A 826 30.35 -60.53 -40.21
N GLU A 827 31.56 -59.99 -40.42
CA GLU A 827 32.10 -58.75 -39.81
C GLU A 827 32.46 -57.67 -40.86
N ILE A 828 32.03 -56.40 -40.63
CA ILE A 828 32.21 -55.20 -41.50
C ILE A 828 32.99 -54.09 -40.77
N LYS A 829 33.92 -53.36 -41.43
CA LYS A 829 34.79 -52.30 -40.84
C LYS A 829 34.89 -51.01 -41.72
N PHE A 830 35.05 -49.81 -41.10
CA PHE A 830 35.22 -48.47 -41.73
C PHE A 830 36.43 -47.66 -41.17
N ALA A 831 37.04 -46.72 -41.90
CA ALA A 831 38.23 -45.92 -41.48
C ALA A 831 38.07 -44.38 -41.66
N GLY A 832 38.45 -43.51 -40.69
CA GLY A 832 38.00 -42.10 -40.59
C GLY A 832 38.96 -40.90 -40.74
N VAL A 833 38.44 -39.65 -40.58
CA VAL A 833 39.07 -38.33 -40.93
C VAL A 833 40.01 -37.71 -39.85
N PRO A 834 41.00 -36.84 -40.22
CA PRO A 834 42.16 -36.52 -39.35
C PRO A 834 42.10 -35.26 -38.44
N PHE A 835 40.96 -34.59 -38.23
CA PHE A 835 40.88 -33.37 -37.37
C PHE A 835 39.78 -33.45 -36.29
N GLY A 836 40.00 -32.77 -35.15
CA GLY A 836 39.10 -32.76 -33.98
C GLY A 836 37.85 -31.87 -34.13
N GLU A 837 37.01 -31.83 -33.08
CA GLU A 837 35.68 -31.18 -33.09
C GLU A 837 35.73 -29.63 -33.17
N ILE A 838 34.83 -29.06 -33.97
CA ILE A 838 34.61 -27.61 -34.14
C ILE A 838 33.49 -27.16 -33.20
N LYS A 839 33.65 -26.02 -32.51
CA LYS A 839 32.63 -25.46 -31.61
C LYS A 839 31.38 -25.04 -32.38
N GLU A 840 30.22 -25.08 -31.71
CA GLU A 840 28.95 -24.66 -32.31
C GLU A 840 28.86 -23.14 -32.57
N SER A 841 29.44 -22.32 -31.68
CA SER A 841 29.50 -20.86 -31.85
C SER A 841 30.68 -20.20 -31.11
N VAL A 842 31.02 -18.97 -31.48
CA VAL A 842 32.04 -18.11 -30.84
C VAL A 842 31.48 -16.72 -30.60
N THR A 843 31.78 -16.11 -29.44
CA THR A 843 31.51 -14.68 -29.20
C THR A 843 32.79 -13.88 -29.32
N LEU A 844 32.78 -12.80 -30.11
CA LEU A 844 33.88 -11.84 -30.24
C LEU A 844 33.46 -10.48 -29.70
N ILE A 845 34.30 -9.87 -28.86
CA ILE A 845 34.09 -8.53 -28.31
C ILE A 845 34.98 -7.55 -29.06
N LEU A 846 34.40 -6.48 -29.61
CA LEU A 846 35.15 -5.41 -30.26
C LEU A 846 36.03 -4.65 -29.24
N GLY A 847 37.27 -4.34 -29.63
CA GLY A 847 38.17 -3.52 -28.83
C GLY A 847 37.77 -2.03 -28.79
N PRO A 848 38.51 -1.19 -28.04
CA PRO A 848 38.25 0.25 -27.97
C PRO A 848 38.36 1.00 -29.31
N ASP A 849 39.00 0.39 -30.32
CA ASP A 849 39.08 0.88 -31.70
C ASP A 849 37.94 0.36 -32.60
N GLY A 850 36.97 -0.37 -32.03
CA GLY A 850 35.80 -0.90 -32.71
C GLY A 850 36.08 -2.13 -33.58
N LYS A 851 37.15 -2.90 -33.31
CA LYS A 851 37.59 -4.05 -34.14
C LYS A 851 37.87 -5.32 -33.33
N ALA A 852 37.69 -6.49 -33.96
CA ALA A 852 38.10 -7.80 -33.41
C ALA A 852 38.45 -8.80 -34.53
N ASP A 853 39.41 -9.69 -34.26
CA ASP A 853 39.82 -10.77 -35.20
C ASP A 853 39.48 -12.15 -34.64
N LEU A 854 38.96 -13.04 -35.50
CA LEU A 854 38.74 -14.46 -35.22
C LEU A 854 39.98 -15.28 -35.57
N LYS A 855 40.47 -16.06 -34.60
CA LYS A 855 41.61 -16.96 -34.76
C LYS A 855 41.18 -18.43 -34.75
N PRO A 856 41.93 -19.35 -35.38
CA PRO A 856 41.61 -20.79 -35.37
C PRO A 856 41.43 -21.39 -33.97
N GLU A 857 42.20 -20.93 -32.97
CA GLU A 857 42.05 -21.33 -31.56
C GLU A 857 40.67 -21.01 -30.97
N ASN A 858 39.97 -20.02 -31.51
CA ASN A 858 38.61 -19.70 -31.07
C ASN A 858 37.60 -20.73 -31.57
N VAL A 859 37.86 -21.39 -32.70
CA VAL A 859 36.92 -22.21 -33.48
C VAL A 859 36.90 -23.68 -33.06
N PHE A 860 38.03 -24.27 -32.70
CA PHE A 860 38.12 -25.69 -32.34
C PHE A 860 37.97 -25.92 -30.83
N VAL A 861 37.32 -27.03 -30.42
CA VAL A 861 37.15 -27.41 -29.01
C VAL A 861 38.51 -27.69 -28.35
N LYS A 862 39.44 -28.27 -29.11
CA LYS A 862 40.81 -28.56 -28.68
C LYS A 862 41.80 -27.91 -29.66
N TRP A 863 42.67 -27.04 -29.15
CA TRP A 863 43.71 -26.33 -29.91
C TRP A 863 45.05 -26.39 -29.16
N PRO A 864 46.19 -26.64 -29.84
CA PRO A 864 46.36 -26.92 -31.28
C PRO A 864 45.76 -28.28 -31.71
N LEU A 865 45.51 -28.46 -33.01
CA LEU A 865 45.01 -29.72 -33.57
C LEU A 865 46.07 -30.84 -33.44
N SER A 866 45.59 -32.09 -33.39
CA SER A 866 46.43 -33.28 -33.25
C SER A 866 47.35 -33.54 -34.45
N ASP A 867 46.94 -33.15 -35.66
CA ASP A 867 47.81 -33.09 -36.82
C ASP A 867 48.28 -31.63 -37.02
N PRO A 868 49.56 -31.31 -36.77
CA PRO A 868 50.10 -29.97 -36.94
C PRO A 868 50.24 -29.54 -38.41
N ASN A 869 50.01 -30.45 -39.36
CA ASN A 869 50.20 -30.21 -40.80
C ASN A 869 48.92 -29.74 -41.53
N LEU A 870 47.83 -29.48 -40.81
CA LEU A 870 46.58 -29.00 -41.38
C LEU A 870 46.61 -27.47 -41.55
N GLU A 871 46.34 -27.00 -42.76
CA GLU A 871 46.16 -25.58 -43.08
C GLU A 871 44.71 -25.17 -42.83
N ILE A 872 44.49 -24.12 -42.05
CA ILE A 872 43.15 -23.63 -41.67
C ILE A 872 42.97 -22.20 -42.15
N THR A 873 41.92 -21.97 -42.94
CA THR A 873 41.52 -20.64 -43.40
C THR A 873 40.12 -20.30 -42.88
N LEU A 874 39.95 -19.07 -42.38
CA LEU A 874 38.68 -18.52 -41.87
C LEU A 874 38.26 -17.34 -42.76
N ASP A 875 36.99 -17.32 -43.19
CA ASP A 875 36.46 -16.25 -44.05
C ASP A 875 35.00 -15.88 -43.68
N PRO A 876 34.73 -14.65 -43.20
CA PRO A 876 35.68 -13.59 -42.85
C PRO A 876 36.39 -13.86 -41.51
N LYS A 877 37.58 -13.25 -41.31
CA LYS A 877 38.37 -13.37 -40.05
C LYS A 877 38.48 -12.09 -39.23
N SER A 878 37.99 -10.96 -39.73
CA SER A 878 38.08 -9.65 -39.08
C SER A 878 36.71 -9.00 -39.05
N PHE A 879 36.38 -8.35 -37.93
CA PHE A 879 35.07 -7.79 -37.64
C PHE A 879 35.20 -6.37 -37.10
N ASN A 880 34.24 -5.50 -37.42
CA ASN A 880 34.12 -4.14 -36.92
C ASN A 880 32.68 -3.81 -36.48
N CYS A 881 32.39 -2.55 -36.13
CA CYS A 881 31.06 -2.10 -35.71
C CYS A 881 29.93 -2.36 -36.73
N ASP A 882 30.21 -2.50 -38.04
CA ASP A 882 29.20 -2.86 -39.04
C ASP A 882 28.82 -4.34 -38.99
N ASN A 883 29.57 -5.13 -38.22
CA ASN A 883 29.41 -6.58 -38.13
C ASN A 883 28.75 -7.06 -36.84
N LEU A 884 28.18 -6.16 -36.02
CA LEU A 884 27.45 -6.50 -34.80
C LEU A 884 26.31 -7.51 -35.06
N GLY A 885 26.08 -8.40 -34.09
CA GLY A 885 25.11 -9.49 -34.19
C GLY A 885 25.71 -10.81 -34.70
N GLU A 886 24.85 -11.78 -35.01
CA GLU A 886 25.29 -13.09 -35.52
C GLU A 886 25.77 -12.99 -36.97
N LYS A 887 26.97 -13.52 -37.23
CA LYS A 887 27.58 -13.71 -38.55
C LYS A 887 27.99 -15.16 -38.73
N THR A 888 28.03 -15.62 -39.98
CA THR A 888 28.50 -16.97 -40.32
C THR A 888 29.88 -16.89 -40.93
N VAL A 889 30.82 -17.68 -40.41
CA VAL A 889 32.19 -17.78 -40.91
C VAL A 889 32.42 -19.15 -41.54
N LYS A 890 33.04 -19.17 -42.72
CA LYS A 890 33.49 -20.39 -43.39
C LYS A 890 34.85 -20.83 -42.86
N ILE A 891 35.00 -22.12 -42.65
CA ILE A 891 36.23 -22.79 -42.21
C ILE A 891 36.65 -23.75 -43.32
N LEU A 892 37.81 -23.50 -43.93
CA LEU A 892 38.44 -24.39 -44.90
C LEU A 892 39.64 -25.06 -44.23
N ILE A 893 39.62 -26.39 -44.14
CA ILE A 893 40.71 -27.21 -43.59
C ILE A 893 41.34 -27.97 -44.75
N LYS A 894 42.65 -27.85 -44.94
CA LYS A 894 43.37 -28.53 -46.02
C LYS A 894 44.53 -29.32 -45.46
N SER A 895 44.64 -30.58 -45.88
CA SER A 895 45.79 -31.43 -45.57
C SER A 895 46.97 -31.17 -46.51
N GLN A 896 48.18 -31.58 -46.12
CA GLN A 896 49.36 -31.54 -46.97
C GLN A 896 49.24 -32.35 -48.26
N SER A 897 48.40 -33.39 -48.30
CA SER A 897 48.13 -34.20 -49.50
C SER A 897 47.12 -33.57 -50.46
N GLY A 898 46.58 -32.40 -50.14
CA GLY A 898 45.65 -31.64 -50.99
C GLY A 898 44.17 -31.93 -50.73
N GLN A 899 43.82 -32.80 -49.79
CA GLN A 899 42.43 -33.06 -49.41
C GLN A 899 41.88 -31.88 -48.60
N THR A 900 40.70 -31.38 -48.99
CA THR A 900 40.03 -30.22 -48.39
C THR A 900 38.71 -30.61 -47.73
N TRP A 901 38.43 -30.00 -46.58
CA TRP A 901 37.15 -30.10 -45.87
C TRP A 901 36.60 -28.70 -45.60
N GLU A 902 35.33 -28.45 -45.93
CA GLU A 902 34.63 -27.17 -45.69
C GLU A 902 33.59 -27.34 -44.57
N LYS A 903 33.60 -26.41 -43.60
CA LYS A 903 32.67 -26.32 -42.47
C LYS A 903 32.27 -24.86 -42.21
N THR A 904 31.26 -24.62 -41.40
CA THR A 904 30.81 -23.27 -41.01
C THR A 904 30.64 -23.17 -39.50
N ILE A 905 30.80 -21.96 -38.95
CA ILE A 905 30.57 -21.64 -37.53
C ILE A 905 29.83 -20.31 -37.38
N LYS A 906 28.98 -20.20 -36.35
CA LYS A 906 28.31 -18.94 -35.98
C LYS A 906 29.21 -18.10 -35.07
N VAL A 907 29.36 -16.81 -35.40
CA VAL A 907 30.12 -15.83 -34.63
C VAL A 907 29.19 -14.70 -34.20
N LEU A 908 29.04 -14.50 -32.90
CA LEU A 908 28.29 -13.38 -32.33
C LEU A 908 29.26 -12.24 -32.01
N VAL A 909 29.22 -11.16 -32.80
CA VAL A 909 30.04 -9.97 -32.58
C VAL A 909 29.29 -9.02 -31.65
N LYS A 910 29.91 -8.65 -30.53
CA LYS A 910 29.36 -7.72 -29.55
C LYS A 910 30.29 -6.54 -29.36
N ASP A 911 29.70 -5.39 -29.14
CA ASP A 911 30.38 -4.23 -28.58
C ASP A 911 29.90 -4.05 -27.14
N GLN A 912 30.86 -3.94 -26.23
CA GLN A 912 30.63 -3.83 -24.78
C GLN A 912 31.28 -2.56 -24.20
N SER A 913 31.84 -1.69 -25.04
CA SER A 913 32.45 -0.44 -24.58
C SER A 913 31.33 0.59 -24.42
N PRO A 914 31.09 1.15 -23.23
CA PRO A 914 30.04 2.14 -23.06
C PRO A 914 30.49 3.52 -23.57
N PRO A 915 29.54 4.40 -23.97
CA PRO A 915 29.85 5.76 -24.41
C PRO A 915 30.68 6.56 -23.39
N LEU A 916 31.50 7.50 -23.84
CA LEU A 916 32.12 8.50 -22.97
C LEU A 916 31.21 9.71 -22.82
N LEU A 917 30.93 10.14 -21.58
CA LEU A 917 30.24 11.38 -21.25
C LEU A 917 31.04 12.20 -20.22
N VAL A 918 31.26 13.49 -20.51
CA VAL A 918 31.84 14.46 -19.55
C VAL A 918 30.80 15.53 -19.27
N ALA A 919 30.21 15.52 -18.06
CA ALA A 919 29.17 16.48 -17.67
C ALA A 919 29.72 17.87 -17.33
N LYS A 920 28.91 18.90 -17.60
CA LYS A 920 29.17 20.31 -17.32
C LYS A 920 27.97 20.94 -16.61
N ASN A 921 28.22 21.59 -15.47
CA ASN A 921 27.21 22.33 -14.72
C ASN A 921 26.84 23.64 -15.44
N ILE A 922 25.57 24.06 -15.34
CA ILE A 922 25.07 25.29 -15.96
C ILE A 922 24.11 26.07 -15.04
N ASN A 923 24.00 27.39 -15.29
CA ASN A 923 22.93 28.23 -14.77
C ASN A 923 21.92 28.45 -15.90
N LEU A 924 20.71 27.91 -15.75
CA LEU A 924 19.66 28.03 -16.75
C LEU A 924 18.73 29.19 -16.38
N GLU A 925 18.66 30.19 -17.25
CA GLU A 925 17.81 31.37 -17.02
C GLU A 925 16.35 31.07 -17.40
N LEU A 926 15.44 31.11 -16.41
CA LEU A 926 14.00 30.99 -16.64
C LEU A 926 13.37 32.38 -16.73
N ASP A 927 12.80 32.67 -17.91
CA ASP A 927 12.02 33.89 -18.17
C ASP A 927 10.65 33.79 -17.49
N VAL A 928 10.47 34.57 -16.43
CA VAL A 928 9.24 34.52 -15.60
C VAL A 928 7.98 34.91 -16.37
N THR A 929 8.10 35.54 -17.53
CA THR A 929 6.95 35.89 -18.37
C THR A 929 6.43 34.68 -19.16
N LYS A 930 7.28 33.67 -19.41
CA LYS A 930 6.95 32.45 -20.18
C LYS A 930 6.64 31.25 -19.30
N GLY A 931 7.12 31.25 -18.06
CA GLY A 931 6.82 30.24 -17.04
C GLY A 931 7.44 28.85 -17.25
N VAL A 932 8.16 28.66 -18.36
CA VAL A 932 8.87 27.42 -18.69
C VAL A 932 10.19 27.71 -19.40
N VAL A 933 11.20 26.90 -19.13
CA VAL A 933 12.42 26.79 -19.93
C VAL A 933 12.74 25.32 -20.18
N GLU A 934 13.10 24.98 -21.41
CA GLU A 934 13.50 23.63 -21.79
C GLU A 934 15.03 23.53 -21.84
N LEU A 935 15.52 22.36 -21.43
CA LEU A 935 16.93 22.00 -21.38
C LEU A 935 17.19 20.89 -22.40
N SER A 936 18.21 21.04 -23.23
CA SER A 936 18.66 19.95 -24.11
C SER A 936 19.81 19.17 -23.47
N PRO A 937 19.93 17.85 -23.72
CA PRO A 937 21.01 17.02 -23.17
C PRO A 937 22.42 17.55 -23.45
N GLU A 938 22.63 18.12 -24.63
CA GLU A 938 23.94 18.59 -25.09
C GLU A 938 24.44 19.80 -24.29
N MET A 939 23.53 20.62 -23.75
CA MET A 939 23.89 21.78 -22.93
C MET A 939 24.64 21.38 -21.65
N LEU A 940 24.48 20.14 -21.22
CA LEU A 940 25.07 19.57 -20.02
C LEU A 940 26.35 18.78 -20.27
N LEU A 941 26.86 18.74 -21.51
CA LEU A 941 28.02 17.94 -21.88
C LEU A 941 29.18 18.84 -22.34
N ALA A 942 30.37 18.60 -21.79
CA ALA A 942 31.63 19.19 -22.25
C ALA A 942 32.24 18.38 -23.41
N GLU A 943 32.18 17.05 -23.30
CA GLU A 943 32.67 16.10 -24.32
C GLU A 943 31.80 14.83 -24.31
N PHE A 944 31.57 14.23 -25.47
CA PHE A 944 30.90 12.93 -25.58
C PHE A 944 31.27 12.17 -26.87
N GLY A 945 31.30 10.84 -26.83
CA GLY A 945 31.64 10.00 -27.98
C GLY A 945 31.56 8.49 -27.68
N ASP A 946 31.64 7.64 -28.70
CA ASP A 946 31.59 6.18 -28.57
C ASP A 946 32.35 5.49 -29.73
N ASN A 947 32.87 4.28 -29.53
CA ASN A 947 33.62 3.53 -30.55
C ASN A 947 32.74 3.02 -31.71
N CYS A 948 31.45 2.76 -31.46
CA CYS A 948 30.49 2.24 -32.45
C CYS A 948 29.23 3.12 -32.64
N SER A 949 29.32 4.39 -32.23
CA SER A 949 28.33 5.49 -32.33
C SER A 949 27.21 5.51 -31.28
N ILE A 950 26.93 6.71 -30.76
CA ILE A 950 25.84 6.98 -29.80
C ILE A 950 24.51 6.98 -30.55
N LYS A 951 23.56 6.17 -30.07
CA LYS A 951 22.20 6.02 -30.60
C LYS A 951 21.25 7.09 -30.05
N SER A 952 21.36 7.43 -28.76
CA SER A 952 20.51 8.44 -28.14
C SER A 952 21.17 9.12 -26.95
N LEU A 953 20.90 10.41 -26.80
CA LEU A 953 21.14 11.18 -25.59
C LEU A 953 19.80 11.56 -24.95
N THR A 954 19.62 11.26 -23.68
CA THR A 954 18.43 11.62 -22.92
C THR A 954 18.81 12.27 -21.60
N ILE A 955 17.89 13.05 -21.02
CA ILE A 955 18.03 13.61 -19.68
C ILE A 955 16.80 13.29 -18.86
N ASN A 956 16.98 13.13 -17.55
CA ASN A 956 15.90 12.81 -16.62
C ASN A 956 14.96 14.00 -16.33
N LYS A 957 15.39 15.24 -16.61
CA LYS A 957 14.54 16.44 -16.53
C LYS A 957 14.95 17.45 -17.62
N ASN A 958 14.05 17.65 -18.58
CA ASN A 958 14.25 18.56 -19.71
C ASN A 958 13.38 19.83 -19.65
N ARG A 959 12.51 19.95 -18.65
CA ARG A 959 11.54 21.05 -18.54
C ARG A 959 11.52 21.59 -17.12
N PHE A 960 11.76 22.89 -16.99
CA PHE A 960 11.76 23.61 -15.72
C PHE A 960 10.65 24.65 -15.71
N THR A 961 9.95 24.77 -14.59
CA THR A 961 8.80 25.68 -14.42
C THR A 961 9.06 26.71 -13.32
N CYS A 962 8.09 27.59 -13.09
CA CYS A 962 8.14 28.59 -12.02
C CYS A 962 8.39 28.02 -10.61
N GLU A 963 8.01 26.78 -10.35
CA GLU A 963 8.23 26.11 -9.06
C GLU A 963 9.69 25.71 -8.84
N ASP A 964 10.48 25.68 -9.93
CA ASP A 964 11.88 25.28 -9.92
C ASP A 964 12.83 26.47 -9.67
N LEU A 965 12.32 27.72 -9.65
CA LEU A 965 13.11 28.94 -9.48
C LEU A 965 13.89 28.96 -8.15
N GLY A 966 15.19 29.28 -8.22
CA GLY A 966 16.07 29.38 -7.05
C GLY A 966 16.55 28.03 -6.51
N ARG A 967 16.21 26.92 -7.16
CA ARG A 967 16.63 25.57 -6.81
C ARG A 967 17.76 25.10 -7.72
N GLU A 968 18.59 24.20 -7.19
CA GLU A 968 19.61 23.46 -7.95
C GLU A 968 19.12 22.03 -8.16
N PHE A 969 19.23 21.53 -9.39
CA PHE A 969 18.83 20.18 -9.77
C PHE A 969 20.03 19.41 -10.28
N SER A 970 20.19 18.17 -9.83
CA SER A 970 21.11 17.21 -10.45
C SER A 970 20.40 16.56 -11.65
N VAL A 971 20.80 16.95 -12.85
CA VAL A 971 20.27 16.40 -14.10
C VAL A 971 21.25 15.37 -14.63
N ALA A 972 20.79 14.13 -14.74
CA ALA A 972 21.56 13.03 -15.32
C ALA A 972 21.37 13.03 -16.83
N VAL A 973 22.49 13.07 -17.56
CA VAL A 973 22.55 12.84 -19.01
C VAL A 973 22.90 11.39 -19.23
N ARG A 974 22.06 10.66 -19.97
CA ARG A 974 22.27 9.26 -20.33
C ARG A 974 22.54 9.15 -21.82
N ALA A 975 23.67 8.54 -22.17
CA ALA A 975 23.98 8.10 -23.51
C ALA A 975 23.73 6.60 -23.63
N GLU A 976 23.14 6.20 -24.75
CA GLU A 976 23.05 4.80 -25.16
C GLU A 976 23.66 4.69 -26.55
N ASP A 977 24.54 3.72 -26.77
CA ASP A 977 25.04 3.38 -28.10
C ASP A 977 24.08 2.44 -28.86
N LYS A 978 24.44 2.06 -30.09
CA LYS A 978 23.62 1.12 -30.88
C LYS A 978 23.63 -0.31 -30.34
N SER A 979 24.63 -0.65 -29.54
CA SER A 979 24.84 -1.96 -28.94
C SER A 979 24.09 -2.12 -27.61
N GLY A 980 23.51 -1.04 -27.09
CA GLY A 980 22.79 -0.97 -25.83
C GLY A 980 23.68 -0.70 -24.61
N ASN A 981 24.96 -0.36 -24.80
CA ASN A 981 25.80 0.07 -23.69
C ASN A 981 25.45 1.51 -23.33
N VAL A 982 25.57 1.82 -22.03
CA VAL A 982 25.04 3.04 -21.47
C VAL A 982 26.06 3.70 -20.56
N THR A 983 26.12 5.02 -20.62
CA THR A 983 26.88 5.84 -19.69
C THR A 983 26.00 6.98 -19.21
N GLU A 984 26.13 7.29 -17.93
CA GLU A 984 25.45 8.41 -17.31
C GLU A 984 26.48 9.38 -16.74
N ALA A 985 26.22 10.68 -16.91
CA ALA A 985 26.98 11.73 -16.28
C ALA A 985 26.01 12.76 -15.68
N VAL A 986 26.30 13.26 -14.49
CA VAL A 986 25.43 14.17 -13.77
C VAL A 986 25.97 15.59 -13.85
N ALA A 987 25.12 16.52 -14.28
CA ALA A 987 25.39 17.96 -14.25
C ALA A 987 24.47 18.64 -13.23
N LYS A 988 24.99 19.63 -12.52
CA LYS A 988 24.20 20.53 -11.69
C LYS A 988 23.62 21.65 -12.53
N VAL A 989 22.30 21.85 -12.42
CA VAL A 989 21.54 22.87 -13.14
C VAL A 989 20.88 23.78 -12.10
N SER A 990 21.38 25.00 -11.99
CA SER A 990 20.77 26.03 -11.14
C SER A 990 19.78 26.86 -11.95
N ILE A 991 18.53 26.97 -11.49
CA ILE A 991 17.50 27.74 -12.18
C ILE A 991 17.47 29.16 -11.64
N VAL A 992 17.90 30.10 -12.48
CA VAL A 992 18.01 31.51 -12.10
C VAL A 992 16.87 32.31 -12.69
N ARG A 993 16.32 33.22 -11.89
CA ARG A 993 15.20 34.08 -12.27
C ARG A 993 15.66 35.12 -13.30
N LYS A 994 14.99 35.20 -14.44
CA LYS A 994 15.15 36.28 -15.42
C LYS A 994 13.85 37.05 -15.60
N GLU A 995 13.91 38.36 -15.35
CA GLU A 995 12.76 39.26 -15.51
C GLU A 995 13.25 40.61 -16.05
N ALA A 996 13.03 40.86 -17.33
CA ALA A 996 13.54 42.05 -18.00
C ALA A 996 12.69 43.31 -17.74
N GLU A 997 11.37 43.17 -17.56
CA GLU A 997 10.43 44.29 -17.45
C GLU A 997 9.45 44.10 -16.28
N LYS A 998 9.71 44.77 -15.15
CA LYS A 998 8.84 44.72 -13.96
C LYS A 998 7.62 45.62 -14.11
N VAL A 999 6.52 45.24 -13.48
CA VAL A 999 5.31 46.08 -13.36
C VAL A 999 5.57 47.28 -12.45
N VAL A 1000 5.07 48.46 -12.84
CA VAL A 1000 5.26 49.73 -12.13
C VAL A 1000 3.94 50.24 -11.56
N ILE A 1001 3.94 50.63 -10.28
CA ILE A 1001 2.83 51.36 -9.64
C ILE A 1001 2.99 52.85 -9.91
N SER A 1002 1.90 53.51 -10.31
CA SER A 1002 1.79 54.96 -10.46
C SER A 1002 0.56 55.50 -9.73
N GLY A 1003 0.60 56.73 -9.24
CA GLY A 1003 -0.50 57.33 -8.49
C GLY A 1003 -0.03 58.45 -7.56
N PRO A 1004 -0.93 59.05 -6.76
CA PRO A 1004 -0.55 60.07 -5.79
C PRO A 1004 0.25 59.44 -4.64
N THR A 1005 1.43 59.97 -4.36
CA THR A 1005 2.26 59.57 -3.21
C THR A 1005 1.82 60.25 -1.91
N SER A 1006 1.01 61.30 -1.99
CA SER A 1006 0.44 61.95 -0.81
C SER A 1006 -0.86 62.72 -1.12
N PHE A 1007 -1.79 62.73 -0.17
CA PHE A 1007 -3.06 63.48 -0.21
C PHE A 1007 -3.58 63.75 1.20
N CYS A 1008 -4.65 64.52 1.33
CA CYS A 1008 -5.19 64.95 2.64
C CYS A 1008 -6.19 63.94 3.22
N LYS A 1009 -6.29 63.86 4.55
CA LYS A 1009 -7.24 62.99 5.27
C LYS A 1009 -8.68 63.31 4.82
N GLY A 1010 -9.37 62.30 4.29
CA GLY A 1010 -10.72 62.42 3.72
C GLY A 1010 -10.75 62.41 2.18
N GLU A 1011 -9.60 62.65 1.53
CA GLU A 1011 -9.42 62.44 0.09
C GLU A 1011 -9.09 60.97 -0.20
N LYS A 1012 -9.24 60.57 -1.46
CA LYS A 1012 -8.86 59.24 -1.95
C LYS A 1012 -7.88 59.36 -3.10
N GLY A 1013 -6.88 58.50 -3.12
CA GLY A 1013 -5.96 58.31 -4.25
C GLY A 1013 -6.32 57.07 -5.05
N VAL A 1014 -5.94 57.03 -6.33
CA VAL A 1014 -6.02 55.81 -7.15
C VAL A 1014 -4.62 55.43 -7.58
N LEU A 1015 -4.17 54.24 -7.18
CA LEU A 1015 -2.94 53.62 -7.66
C LEU A 1015 -3.26 52.79 -8.89
N GLU A 1016 -2.41 52.85 -9.91
CA GLU A 1016 -2.56 52.13 -11.18
C GLU A 1016 -1.27 51.39 -11.55
N LEU A 1017 -1.41 50.11 -11.88
CA LEU A 1017 -0.33 49.25 -12.36
C LEU A 1017 -0.19 49.36 -13.87
N SER A 1018 1.05 49.52 -14.34
CA SER A 1018 1.40 49.59 -15.75
C SER A 1018 2.57 48.67 -16.10
N SER A 1019 2.51 48.06 -17.29
CA SER A 1019 3.59 47.27 -17.90
C SER A 1019 3.37 47.22 -19.42
N SER A 1020 4.46 47.04 -20.16
CA SER A 1020 4.49 46.76 -21.61
C SER A 1020 3.95 45.37 -21.96
N LEU A 1021 3.87 44.45 -20.99
CA LEU A 1021 3.38 43.09 -21.16
C LEU A 1021 2.01 42.87 -20.50
N PRO A 1022 1.18 41.94 -20.99
CA PRO A 1022 -0.09 41.61 -20.34
C PRO A 1022 0.15 40.90 -19.00
N PHE A 1023 -0.62 41.26 -17.98
CA PHE A 1023 -0.61 40.65 -16.65
C PHE A 1023 -2.00 40.72 -15.99
N GLU A 1024 -2.24 39.81 -15.05
CA GLU A 1024 -3.34 39.86 -14.09
C GLU A 1024 -2.82 40.23 -12.70
N VAL A 1025 -3.66 40.86 -11.87
CA VAL A 1025 -3.32 41.17 -10.48
C VAL A 1025 -3.92 40.10 -9.59
N VAL A 1026 -3.06 39.39 -8.87
CA VAL A 1026 -3.47 38.32 -7.96
C VAL A 1026 -3.95 38.91 -6.65
N ARG A 1027 -3.25 39.92 -6.12
CA ARG A 1027 -3.59 40.61 -4.88
C ARG A 1027 -2.80 41.90 -4.70
N TRP A 1028 -3.34 42.81 -3.91
CA TRP A 1028 -2.63 43.96 -3.35
C TRP A 1028 -2.25 43.72 -1.89
N ARG A 1029 -1.13 44.29 -1.47
CA ARG A 1029 -0.65 44.31 -0.08
C ARG A 1029 -0.41 45.73 0.40
N ARG A 1030 -0.61 45.95 1.69
CA ARG A 1030 -0.22 47.16 2.41
C ARG A 1030 0.58 46.77 3.65
N ASN A 1031 1.80 47.31 3.79
CA ASN A 1031 2.70 47.01 4.92
C ASN A 1031 2.89 45.49 5.14
N GLY A 1032 2.99 44.72 4.05
CA GLY A 1032 3.13 43.26 4.08
C GLY A 1032 1.82 42.47 4.23
N ALA A 1033 0.72 43.08 4.70
CA ALA A 1033 -0.57 42.42 4.84
C ALA A 1033 -1.42 42.51 3.57
N GLU A 1034 -2.19 41.47 3.25
CA GLU A 1034 -3.07 41.44 2.07
C GLU A 1034 -4.30 42.34 2.24
N ILE A 1035 -4.65 43.07 1.17
CA ILE A 1035 -5.88 43.84 1.08
C ILE A 1035 -6.95 42.94 0.44
N GLN A 1036 -7.82 42.38 1.28
CA GLN A 1036 -8.78 41.35 0.89
C GLN A 1036 -9.67 41.77 -0.29
N GLY A 1037 -9.80 40.88 -1.28
CA GLY A 1037 -10.68 41.04 -2.45
C GLY A 1037 -10.19 42.02 -3.52
N GLN A 1038 -8.98 42.58 -3.40
CA GLN A 1038 -8.45 43.56 -4.37
C GLN A 1038 -7.58 42.89 -5.44
N THR A 1039 -8.14 42.70 -6.63
CA THR A 1039 -7.49 42.06 -7.80
C THR A 1039 -7.52 42.94 -9.07
N GLY A 1040 -7.90 44.22 -8.92
CA GLY A 1040 -7.91 45.18 -10.02
C GLY A 1040 -6.53 45.75 -10.34
N LYS A 1041 -6.31 46.17 -11.60
CA LYS A 1041 -5.12 46.98 -12.00
C LYS A 1041 -5.11 48.38 -11.38
N LYS A 1042 -6.27 48.83 -10.89
CA LYS A 1042 -6.45 50.07 -10.13
C LYS A 1042 -6.84 49.73 -8.70
N LEU A 1043 -6.25 50.44 -7.75
CA LEU A 1043 -6.56 50.34 -6.32
C LEU A 1043 -6.88 51.74 -5.77
N GLU A 1044 -8.09 51.92 -5.25
CA GLU A 1044 -8.45 53.13 -4.51
C GLU A 1044 -7.89 53.04 -3.08
N VAL A 1045 -7.17 54.08 -2.65
CA VAL A 1045 -6.47 54.13 -1.36
C VAL A 1045 -6.88 55.38 -0.57
N SER A 1046 -7.06 55.21 0.73
CA SER A 1046 -7.41 56.30 1.67
C SER A 1046 -6.58 56.29 2.95
N GLU A 1047 -5.58 55.41 3.02
CA GLU A 1047 -4.77 55.17 4.22
C GLU A 1047 -3.29 55.19 3.85
N SER A 1048 -2.44 55.58 4.81
CA SER A 1048 -0.99 55.61 4.61
C SER A 1048 -0.43 54.18 4.65
N GLY A 1049 0.63 53.93 3.87
CA GLY A 1049 1.35 52.66 3.92
C GLY A 1049 2.20 52.42 2.69
N ILE A 1050 2.95 51.31 2.74
CA ILE A 1050 3.72 50.79 1.62
C ILE A 1050 2.83 49.81 0.86
N TYR A 1051 2.46 50.20 -0.36
CA TYR A 1051 1.62 49.40 -1.25
C TYR A 1051 2.48 48.59 -2.22
N HIS A 1052 2.06 47.36 -2.42
CA HIS A 1052 2.78 46.39 -3.24
C HIS A 1052 1.78 45.46 -3.93
N ALA A 1053 2.00 45.13 -5.20
CA ALA A 1053 1.11 44.27 -5.98
C ALA A 1053 1.79 42.94 -6.32
N VAL A 1054 1.07 41.84 -6.13
CA VAL A 1054 1.46 40.52 -6.65
C VAL A 1054 0.68 40.30 -7.94
N ILE A 1055 1.40 40.05 -9.02
CA ILE A 1055 0.86 39.90 -10.38
C ILE A 1055 1.24 38.55 -10.98
N ARG A 1056 0.54 38.14 -12.03
CA ARG A 1056 0.87 36.97 -12.83
C ARG A 1056 0.87 37.33 -14.31
N TYR A 1057 1.91 36.92 -15.04
CA TYR A 1057 1.91 36.97 -16.50
C TYR A 1057 1.11 35.78 -17.06
N PRO A 1058 0.34 35.92 -18.14
CA PRO A 1058 -0.38 34.80 -18.75
C PRO A 1058 0.57 33.65 -19.12
N GLY A 1059 0.40 32.48 -18.49
CA GLY A 1059 1.31 31.34 -18.65
C GLY A 1059 2.66 31.46 -17.93
N GLY A 1060 2.90 32.55 -17.21
CA GLY A 1060 4.14 32.87 -16.51
C GLY A 1060 4.07 32.72 -14.98
N CYS A 1061 5.19 33.06 -14.33
CA CYS A 1061 5.34 32.99 -12.88
C CYS A 1061 4.69 34.17 -12.17
N LEU A 1062 4.51 34.03 -10.85
CA LEU A 1062 4.18 35.17 -10.01
C LEU A 1062 5.34 36.17 -10.01
N SER A 1063 4.99 37.44 -10.16
CA SER A 1063 5.91 38.56 -9.96
C SER A 1063 5.34 39.58 -9.01
N GLU A 1064 6.21 40.48 -8.59
CA GLU A 1064 6.02 41.43 -7.52
C GLU A 1064 6.44 42.81 -8.02
N SER A 1065 5.59 43.82 -7.79
CA SER A 1065 5.93 45.19 -8.13
C SER A 1065 7.05 45.72 -7.23
N LYS A 1066 7.56 46.92 -7.51
CA LYS A 1066 8.31 47.65 -6.48
C LYS A 1066 7.36 48.20 -5.42
N ASP A 1067 7.87 48.44 -4.23
CA ASP A 1067 7.16 49.12 -3.15
C ASP A 1067 6.79 50.55 -3.57
N PHE A 1068 5.55 50.96 -3.26
CA PHE A 1068 5.02 52.29 -3.53
C PHE A 1068 4.44 52.90 -2.26
N GLU A 1069 5.10 53.93 -1.72
CA GLU A 1069 4.71 54.57 -0.46
C GLU A 1069 3.64 55.64 -0.69
N VAL A 1070 2.55 55.57 0.10
CA VAL A 1070 1.46 56.55 0.12
C VAL A 1070 1.36 57.17 1.52
N LYS A 1071 1.27 58.51 1.57
CA LYS A 1071 1.15 59.28 2.81
C LYS A 1071 -0.12 60.13 2.86
N VAL A 1072 -0.98 59.86 3.84
CA VAL A 1072 -2.20 60.64 4.12
C VAL A 1072 -1.91 61.69 5.18
N ASN A 1073 -1.95 62.97 4.79
CA ASN A 1073 -1.66 64.09 5.68
C ASN A 1073 -2.92 64.50 6.47
N PRO A 1074 -2.82 64.73 7.80
CA PRO A 1074 -3.94 65.20 8.59
C PRO A 1074 -4.40 66.59 8.13
N LEU A 1075 -5.69 66.87 8.31
CA LEU A 1075 -6.26 68.20 8.12
C LEU A 1075 -5.84 69.13 9.29
N PRO A 1076 -5.63 70.45 9.06
CA PRO A 1076 -5.47 71.43 10.14
C PRO A 1076 -6.65 71.42 11.12
N GLU A 1077 -6.40 71.51 12.43
CA GLU A 1077 -7.45 71.52 13.46
C GLU A 1077 -7.29 72.72 14.42
N GLY A 1078 -8.39 73.19 15.00
CA GLY A 1078 -8.41 74.19 16.07
C GLY A 1078 -9.67 75.06 16.08
N GLU A 1079 -9.67 76.13 16.89
CA GLU A 1079 -10.80 77.03 17.10
C GLU A 1079 -10.39 78.51 17.05
N ILE A 1080 -11.32 79.39 16.67
CA ILE A 1080 -11.11 80.84 16.69
C ILE A 1080 -11.30 81.35 18.13
N LYS A 1081 -10.27 81.97 18.71
CA LYS A 1081 -10.38 82.65 20.01
C LYS A 1081 -10.80 84.11 19.81
N VAL A 1082 -11.78 84.55 20.60
CA VAL A 1082 -12.33 85.91 20.56
C VAL A 1082 -11.84 86.70 21.77
N ASP A 1083 -11.23 87.86 21.54
CA ASP A 1083 -10.73 88.77 22.56
C ASP A 1083 -11.13 90.21 22.20
N GLY A 1084 -12.27 90.67 22.74
CA GLY A 1084 -12.91 91.91 22.29
C GLY A 1084 -13.26 91.86 20.80
N ASN A 1085 -12.71 92.79 20.02
CA ASN A 1085 -12.88 92.83 18.56
C ASN A 1085 -11.75 92.13 17.80
N ILE A 1086 -10.82 91.45 18.48
CA ILE A 1086 -9.69 90.74 17.86
C ILE A 1086 -10.01 89.24 17.84
N LEU A 1087 -10.09 88.68 16.64
CA LEU A 1087 -10.21 87.25 16.39
C LEU A 1087 -8.82 86.65 16.18
N ARG A 1088 -8.53 85.53 16.85
CA ARG A 1088 -7.24 84.84 16.75
C ARG A 1088 -7.45 83.40 16.29
N ALA A 1089 -6.92 83.08 15.11
CA ALA A 1089 -6.88 81.70 14.63
C ALA A 1089 -5.87 80.85 15.45
N PRO A 1090 -5.97 79.51 15.41
CA PRO A 1090 -5.01 78.61 16.05
C PRO A 1090 -3.56 78.90 15.68
N GLU A 1091 -2.64 78.60 16.59
CA GLU A 1091 -1.21 78.72 16.31
C GLU A 1091 -0.70 77.47 15.60
N GLY A 1092 0.15 77.64 14.59
CA GLY A 1092 0.74 76.54 13.84
C GLY A 1092 1.35 77.01 12.52
N ASN A 1093 1.98 76.08 11.80
CA ASN A 1093 2.57 76.36 10.47
C ASN A 1093 1.47 76.34 9.38
N PHE A 1094 0.57 77.32 9.47
CA PHE A 1094 -0.57 77.50 8.59
C PHE A 1094 -0.51 78.84 7.87
N THR A 1095 -1.07 78.91 6.67
CA THR A 1095 -1.55 80.16 6.10
C THR A 1095 -3.04 80.32 6.40
N TYR A 1096 -3.50 81.56 6.55
CA TYR A 1096 -4.86 81.89 6.99
C TYR A 1096 -5.58 82.63 5.88
N GLN A 1097 -6.90 82.46 5.80
CA GLN A 1097 -7.78 83.30 5.00
C GLN A 1097 -9.09 83.53 5.77
N TRP A 1098 -9.40 84.78 6.09
CA TRP A 1098 -10.62 85.12 6.82
C TRP A 1098 -11.83 85.30 5.91
N TYR A 1099 -13.00 84.98 6.44
CA TYR A 1099 -14.32 85.11 5.81
C TYR A 1099 -15.27 85.83 6.77
N ARG A 1100 -16.25 86.56 6.23
CA ARG A 1100 -17.37 87.15 6.97
C ARG A 1100 -18.69 86.84 6.29
N ASN A 1101 -19.64 86.27 7.01
CA ASN A 1101 -20.95 85.83 6.50
C ASN A 1101 -20.85 84.96 5.24
N GLY A 1102 -19.80 84.11 5.18
CA GLY A 1102 -19.51 83.26 4.01
C GLY A 1102 -18.71 83.94 2.90
N GLU A 1103 -18.54 85.27 2.90
CA GLU A 1103 -17.76 85.99 1.88
C GLU A 1103 -16.28 86.10 2.27
N LYS A 1104 -15.39 85.94 1.29
CA LYS A 1104 -13.94 86.02 1.48
C LYS A 1104 -13.52 87.46 1.76
N LEU A 1105 -12.75 87.67 2.83
CA LEU A 1105 -12.15 88.97 3.13
C LEU A 1105 -10.80 89.10 2.42
N GLU A 1106 -10.79 89.80 1.28
CA GLU A 1106 -9.59 89.93 0.45
C GLU A 1106 -8.40 90.53 1.23
N GLY A 1107 -7.22 89.90 1.08
CA GLY A 1107 -5.98 90.30 1.74
C GLY A 1107 -5.89 90.03 3.25
N LYS A 1108 -6.92 89.43 3.87
CA LYS A 1108 -6.91 89.12 5.31
C LYS A 1108 -6.36 87.71 5.56
N THR A 1109 -5.03 87.62 5.64
CA THR A 1109 -4.29 86.35 5.74
C THR A 1109 -3.43 86.20 6.99
N THR A 1110 -3.52 87.15 7.92
CA THR A 1110 -2.82 87.10 9.20
C THR A 1110 -3.54 86.17 10.19
N ARG A 1111 -2.80 85.57 11.13
CA ARG A 1111 -3.37 84.74 12.21
C ARG A 1111 -4.41 85.50 13.04
N THR A 1112 -4.19 86.78 13.26
CA THR A 1112 -5.11 87.67 13.98
C THR A 1112 -5.86 88.57 13.01
N TYR A 1113 -7.14 88.80 13.26
CA TYR A 1113 -7.98 89.73 12.50
C TYR A 1113 -8.79 90.61 13.46
N THR A 1114 -8.66 91.92 13.31
CA THR A 1114 -9.47 92.89 14.04
C THR A 1114 -10.76 93.13 13.27
N ALA A 1115 -11.89 92.76 13.86
CA ALA A 1115 -13.20 92.93 13.28
C ALA A 1115 -13.74 94.35 13.53
N GLU A 1116 -14.10 95.03 12.44
CA GLU A 1116 -14.61 96.41 12.47
C GLU A 1116 -16.14 96.45 12.29
N LEU A 1117 -16.74 95.34 11.89
CA LEU A 1117 -18.15 95.22 11.54
C LEU A 1117 -18.77 93.98 12.19
N MET A 1118 -20.04 94.04 12.53
CA MET A 1118 -20.77 92.86 13.03
C MET A 1118 -20.89 91.79 11.95
N GLY A 1119 -20.95 90.52 12.35
CA GLY A 1119 -21.09 89.38 11.44
C GLY A 1119 -20.55 88.07 12.00
N GLU A 1120 -20.75 86.99 11.25
CA GLU A 1120 -20.13 85.69 11.47
C GLU A 1120 -18.77 85.61 10.77
N TYR A 1121 -17.72 85.34 11.52
CA TYR A 1121 -16.36 85.24 11.00
C TYR A 1121 -15.87 83.80 11.05
N ALA A 1122 -15.27 83.34 9.94
CA ALA A 1122 -14.60 82.04 9.85
C ALA A 1122 -13.19 82.22 9.30
N VAL A 1123 -12.31 81.24 9.53
CA VAL A 1123 -10.94 81.25 8.99
C VAL A 1123 -10.63 79.90 8.36
N GLU A 1124 -10.14 79.91 7.11
CA GLU A 1124 -9.56 78.74 6.46
C GLU A 1124 -8.08 78.65 6.85
N LEU A 1125 -7.68 77.50 7.38
CA LEU A 1125 -6.29 77.13 7.61
C LEU A 1125 -5.80 76.30 6.43
N THR A 1126 -4.62 76.63 5.89
CA THR A 1126 -3.91 75.76 4.94
C THR A 1126 -2.56 75.34 5.54
N SER A 1127 -2.33 74.03 5.69
CA SER A 1127 -1.06 73.47 6.16
C SER A 1127 0.08 73.64 5.15
N SER A 1128 1.31 73.38 5.61
CA SER A 1128 2.52 73.37 4.77
C SER A 1128 2.49 72.32 3.64
N VAL A 1129 1.59 71.32 3.70
CA VAL A 1129 1.37 70.30 2.67
C VAL A 1129 0.06 70.55 1.90
N ALA A 1130 -0.44 71.79 1.91
CA ALA A 1130 -1.61 72.26 1.19
C ALA A 1130 -2.98 71.65 1.62
N CYS A 1131 -3.04 70.89 2.70
CA CYS A 1131 -4.32 70.45 3.28
C CYS A 1131 -5.06 71.61 3.95
N LYS A 1132 -6.35 71.76 3.63
CA LYS A 1132 -7.18 72.91 4.02
C LYS A 1132 -8.30 72.54 4.98
N THR A 1133 -8.63 73.43 5.90
CA THR A 1133 -9.80 73.29 6.77
C THR A 1133 -10.40 74.64 7.10
N LEU A 1134 -11.70 74.79 6.83
CA LEU A 1134 -12.48 75.94 7.29
C LEU A 1134 -12.94 75.68 8.73
N LEU A 1135 -12.48 76.51 9.67
CA LEU A 1135 -12.88 76.37 11.07
C LEU A 1135 -14.33 76.83 11.28
N LYS A 1136 -14.94 76.33 12.35
CA LYS A 1136 -16.27 76.75 12.80
C LYS A 1136 -16.31 78.27 13.04
N SER A 1137 -17.36 78.93 12.56
CA SER A 1137 -17.52 80.39 12.64
C SER A 1137 -17.77 80.89 14.07
N VAL A 1138 -17.43 82.16 14.31
CA VAL A 1138 -17.72 82.92 15.53
C VAL A 1138 -18.47 84.21 15.21
N THR A 1139 -19.47 84.57 16.02
CA THR A 1139 -20.33 85.75 15.78
C THR A 1139 -19.89 86.95 16.64
N LEU A 1140 -19.72 88.13 16.05
CA LEU A 1140 -19.43 89.38 16.77
C LEU A 1140 -20.61 90.37 16.77
N THR A 1141 -20.93 90.91 17.95
CA THR A 1141 -22.02 91.88 18.21
C THR A 1141 -21.49 93.26 18.65
N ILE A 1142 -22.35 94.28 18.73
CA ILE A 1142 -21.97 95.69 19.06
C ILE A 1142 -21.16 95.82 20.36
N SER A 1143 -21.49 95.06 21.41
CA SER A 1143 -20.73 95.08 22.67
C SER A 1143 -19.29 94.55 22.54
N GLY A 1144 -19.02 93.74 21.52
CA GLY A 1144 -17.70 93.18 21.24
C GLY A 1144 -16.82 94.02 20.31
N ILE A 1145 -17.37 95.01 19.60
CA ILE A 1145 -16.62 95.81 18.61
C ILE A 1145 -16.00 97.07 19.22
N PHE A 1146 -16.66 97.69 20.20
CA PHE A 1146 -16.20 98.90 20.88
C PHE A 1146 -15.84 98.58 22.34
N GLY A 1147 -14.62 98.10 22.56
CA GLY A 1147 -14.10 97.62 23.86
C GLY A 1147 -13.95 98.69 24.96
N THR A 1148 -15.00 99.44 25.29
CA THR A 1148 -15.05 100.34 26.45
C THR A 1148 -16.35 100.15 27.24
N PRO A 1149 -16.29 99.95 28.58
CA PRO A 1149 -17.49 99.80 29.41
C PRO A 1149 -18.24 101.13 29.48
N VAL A 1150 -19.49 101.15 29.01
CA VAL A 1150 -20.38 102.32 29.19
C VAL A 1150 -20.80 102.35 30.66
N ASN A 1151 -20.27 103.33 31.41
CA ASN A 1151 -20.71 103.62 32.77
C ASN A 1151 -22.19 104.06 32.76
N GLN A 1152 -23.03 103.32 33.50
CA GLN A 1152 -24.43 103.59 33.86
C GLN A 1152 -25.23 104.49 32.90
N ALA A 1153 -25.82 103.85 31.89
CA ALA A 1153 -26.94 104.39 31.14
C ALA A 1153 -28.09 104.81 32.08
N LEU A 1154 -28.61 106.03 31.92
CA LEU A 1154 -29.79 106.50 32.67
C LEU A 1154 -31.07 106.20 31.86
N ASP A 1155 -32.09 105.65 32.52
CA ASP A 1155 -33.35 105.30 31.87
C ASP A 1155 -34.19 106.55 31.52
N LEU A 1156 -34.68 106.62 30.28
CA LEU A 1156 -35.62 107.63 29.82
C LEU A 1156 -37.05 107.27 30.23
N LYS A 1157 -37.78 108.26 30.74
CA LYS A 1157 -39.22 108.13 30.90
C LYS A 1157 -39.91 108.40 29.56
N ILE A 1158 -40.66 107.42 29.09
CA ILE A 1158 -41.30 107.42 27.78
C ILE A 1158 -42.79 107.15 28.00
N TYR A 1159 -43.67 108.10 27.63
CA TYR A 1159 -45.11 107.94 27.83
C TYR A 1159 -45.98 108.66 26.77
N PRO A 1160 -47.15 108.10 26.39
CA PRO A 1160 -47.58 106.74 26.72
C PRO A 1160 -46.67 105.71 26.04
N ASN A 1161 -46.39 104.58 26.71
CA ASN A 1161 -45.62 103.48 26.17
C ASN A 1161 -46.23 102.16 26.65
N PRO A 1162 -46.92 101.39 25.78
CA PRO A 1162 -46.91 101.46 24.32
C PRO A 1162 -47.60 102.70 23.68
N ALA A 1163 -47.15 103.11 22.49
CA ALA A 1163 -47.68 104.26 21.73
C ALA A 1163 -48.10 103.88 20.29
N SER A 1164 -49.08 104.58 19.72
CA SER A 1164 -49.59 104.31 18.35
C SER A 1164 -49.32 105.42 17.32
N SER A 1165 -49.11 106.67 17.75
CA SER A 1165 -48.92 107.80 16.83
C SER A 1165 -47.82 108.78 17.26
N ARG A 1166 -47.69 109.00 18.57
CA ARG A 1166 -46.64 109.83 19.16
C ARG A 1166 -46.30 109.38 20.58
N VAL A 1167 -45.11 109.74 21.04
CA VAL A 1167 -44.66 109.50 22.40
C VAL A 1167 -43.91 110.73 22.93
N LEU A 1168 -44.04 110.99 24.22
CA LEU A 1168 -43.26 112.00 24.93
C LEU A 1168 -42.06 111.33 25.61
N ILE A 1169 -40.91 111.98 25.54
CA ILE A 1169 -39.68 111.59 26.23
C ILE A 1169 -39.31 112.71 27.18
N GLU A 1170 -39.35 112.39 28.47
CA GLU A 1170 -38.97 113.30 29.56
C GLU A 1170 -37.49 113.06 29.89
N PHE A 1171 -36.70 114.12 29.80
CA PHE A 1171 -35.28 114.20 30.15
C PHE A 1171 -35.11 114.97 31.47
N PRO A 1172 -34.06 114.67 32.26
CA PRO A 1172 -33.70 115.51 33.41
C PRO A 1172 -33.43 116.97 33.02
N ASP A 1173 -33.73 117.91 33.94
CA ASP A 1173 -33.57 119.36 33.74
C ASP A 1173 -32.23 119.74 33.09
N GLY A 1174 -32.29 120.48 31.97
CA GLY A 1174 -31.13 121.05 31.28
C GLY A 1174 -30.49 120.18 30.18
N VAL A 1175 -30.91 118.91 30.01
CA VAL A 1175 -30.35 118.02 28.98
C VAL A 1175 -30.81 118.39 27.57
N LEU A 1176 -32.08 118.76 27.37
CA LEU A 1176 -32.62 119.12 26.05
C LEU A 1176 -32.21 120.51 25.57
N ALA A 1177 -31.99 121.46 26.48
CA ALA A 1177 -31.48 122.80 26.15
C ALA A 1177 -30.12 122.76 25.41
N ALA A 1178 -29.34 121.68 25.61
CA ALA A 1178 -28.05 121.44 24.97
C ALA A 1178 -28.13 120.75 23.58
N LYS A 1179 -29.34 120.48 23.06
CA LYS A 1179 -29.59 119.81 21.78
C LYS A 1179 -28.88 118.43 21.65
N PRO A 1180 -29.26 117.43 22.47
CA PRO A 1180 -28.67 116.10 22.43
C PRO A 1180 -28.96 115.38 21.10
N SER A 1181 -28.10 114.44 20.70
CA SER A 1181 -28.35 113.58 19.53
C SER A 1181 -29.27 112.43 19.95
N ILE A 1182 -30.46 112.35 19.38
CA ILE A 1182 -31.44 111.29 19.66
C ILE A 1182 -31.49 110.33 18.47
N LEU A 1183 -31.18 109.06 18.72
CA LEU A 1183 -31.17 107.98 17.74
C LEU A 1183 -32.24 106.93 18.10
N VAL A 1184 -32.89 106.36 17.09
CA VAL A 1184 -33.90 105.30 17.25
C VAL A 1184 -33.47 104.08 16.43
N TYR A 1185 -33.41 102.92 17.07
CA TYR A 1185 -33.05 101.64 16.45
C TYR A 1185 -34.17 100.62 16.60
N SER A 1186 -34.37 99.75 15.61
CA SER A 1186 -35.22 98.56 15.77
C SER A 1186 -34.50 97.48 16.60
N SER A 1187 -35.25 96.49 17.08
CA SER A 1187 -34.73 95.42 17.95
C SER A 1187 -33.67 94.50 17.29
N ASP A 1188 -33.53 94.53 15.97
CA ASP A 1188 -32.49 93.85 15.18
C ASP A 1188 -31.26 94.75 14.91
N GLY A 1189 -31.22 95.96 15.47
CA GLY A 1189 -30.06 96.87 15.42
C GLY A 1189 -30.03 97.83 14.23
N LYS A 1190 -31.08 97.91 13.41
CA LYS A 1190 -31.15 98.86 12.28
C LYS A 1190 -31.49 100.28 12.77
N ASN A 1191 -30.71 101.28 12.36
CA ASN A 1191 -31.00 102.69 12.64
C ASN A 1191 -32.21 103.15 11.82
N VAL A 1192 -33.25 103.63 12.50
CA VAL A 1192 -34.51 104.14 11.91
C VAL A 1192 -34.77 105.60 12.30
N THR A 1193 -33.76 106.31 12.78
CA THR A 1193 -33.88 107.70 13.29
C THR A 1193 -34.49 108.65 12.26
N GLU A 1194 -34.06 108.56 10.99
CA GLU A 1194 -34.59 109.40 9.91
C GLU A 1194 -36.05 109.10 9.55
N MET A 1195 -36.58 107.96 10.01
CA MET A 1195 -37.96 107.55 9.77
C MET A 1195 -38.92 108.10 10.83
N VAL A 1196 -38.44 108.75 11.89
CA VAL A 1196 -39.29 109.41 12.89
C VAL A 1196 -39.09 110.92 12.87
N GLN A 1197 -40.08 111.68 13.34
CA GLN A 1197 -39.94 113.13 13.51
C GLN A 1197 -39.86 113.46 14.99
N ILE A 1198 -38.84 114.23 15.39
CA ILE A 1198 -38.57 114.58 16.78
C ILE A 1198 -38.75 116.09 16.95
N PHE A 1199 -39.59 116.49 17.91
CA PHE A 1199 -39.89 117.88 18.25
C PHE A 1199 -39.53 118.13 19.71
N VAL A 1200 -38.63 119.07 19.97
CA VAL A 1200 -38.35 119.54 21.34
C VAL A 1200 -39.48 120.47 21.75
N LEU A 1201 -40.19 120.16 22.83
CA LEU A 1201 -41.35 120.91 23.28
C LEU A 1201 -40.98 121.99 24.31
N ASN A 1202 -40.08 121.65 25.23
CA ASN A 1202 -39.53 122.52 26.27
C ASN A 1202 -38.15 121.99 26.71
N ASP A 1203 -37.57 122.54 27.78
CA ASP A 1203 -36.23 122.20 28.26
C ASP A 1203 -36.11 120.80 28.90
N THR A 1204 -37.23 120.09 29.11
CA THR A 1204 -37.31 118.75 29.72
C THR A 1204 -38.01 117.71 28.83
N ASP A 1205 -38.82 118.10 27.87
CA ASP A 1205 -39.67 117.18 27.09
C ASP A 1205 -39.44 117.26 25.57
N ALA A 1206 -39.35 116.09 24.94
CA ALA A 1206 -39.37 115.92 23.49
C ALA A 1206 -40.50 114.98 23.02
N GLU A 1207 -41.20 115.35 21.94
CA GLU A 1207 -42.19 114.49 21.27
C GLU A 1207 -41.53 113.76 20.08
N ILE A 1208 -41.71 112.43 19.99
CA ILE A 1208 -41.41 111.66 18.78
C ILE A 1208 -42.71 111.24 18.11
N ARG A 1209 -42.88 111.56 16.82
CA ARG A 1209 -43.99 111.08 15.97
C ARG A 1209 -43.59 109.82 15.22
N LEU A 1210 -44.45 108.80 15.33
CA LEU A 1210 -44.15 107.41 14.97
C LEU A 1210 -44.79 106.97 13.64
N ASN A 1211 -45.48 107.87 12.94
CA ASN A 1211 -46.34 107.58 11.79
C ASN A 1211 -45.65 106.95 10.56
N ARG A 1212 -44.33 106.79 10.59
CA ARG A 1212 -43.50 106.31 9.47
C ARG A 1212 -42.66 105.08 9.83
N ILE A 1213 -42.78 104.57 11.06
CA ILE A 1213 -42.16 103.32 11.49
C ILE A 1213 -43.24 102.26 11.76
N THR A 1214 -42.90 100.99 11.53
CA THR A 1214 -43.84 99.87 11.66
C THR A 1214 -44.05 99.47 13.13
N LYS A 1215 -45.12 98.73 13.40
CA LYS A 1215 -45.38 98.15 14.73
C LYS A 1215 -44.18 97.31 15.18
N GLY A 1216 -43.74 97.44 16.43
CA GLY A 1216 -42.55 96.74 16.92
C GLY A 1216 -41.92 97.34 18.17
N THR A 1217 -40.83 96.72 18.62
CA THR A 1217 -40.00 97.21 19.72
C THR A 1217 -38.82 97.98 19.16
N TYR A 1218 -38.60 99.18 19.70
CA TYR A 1218 -37.50 100.07 19.33
C TYR A 1218 -36.71 100.48 20.56
N LEU A 1219 -35.44 100.80 20.35
CA LEU A 1219 -34.53 101.34 21.34
C LEU A 1219 -34.22 102.79 20.98
N ILE A 1220 -34.50 103.68 21.93
CA ILE A 1220 -34.14 105.08 21.85
C ILE A 1220 -32.84 105.27 22.60
N TRP A 1221 -31.87 105.89 21.93
CA TRP A 1221 -30.58 106.23 22.48
C TRP A 1221 -30.32 107.71 22.30
N ALA A 1222 -30.22 108.45 23.41
CA ALA A 1222 -29.92 109.87 23.41
C ALA A 1222 -28.54 110.13 24.02
N ILE A 1223 -27.74 110.97 23.35
CA ILE A 1223 -26.39 111.32 23.78
C ILE A 1223 -26.35 112.81 24.07
N GLY A 1224 -26.13 113.16 25.34
CA GLY A 1224 -25.91 114.52 25.79
C GLY A 1224 -24.57 115.08 25.31
N THR A 1225 -24.43 116.41 25.27
CA THR A 1225 -23.13 117.05 24.96
C THR A 1225 -22.06 116.78 26.01
N ASP A 1226 -22.46 116.34 27.21
CA ASP A 1226 -21.59 115.87 28.28
C ASP A 1226 -21.21 114.38 28.16
N GLN A 1227 -21.49 113.75 27.01
CA GLN A 1227 -21.24 112.32 26.70
C GLN A 1227 -21.99 111.33 27.61
N LYS A 1228 -22.94 111.80 28.43
CA LYS A 1228 -23.86 110.89 29.13
C LYS A 1228 -24.86 110.29 28.15
N THR A 1229 -25.13 109.01 28.35
CA THR A 1229 -26.02 108.24 27.49
C THR A 1229 -27.30 107.91 28.22
N TYR A 1230 -28.42 108.14 27.55
CA TYR A 1230 -29.75 107.85 28.03
C TYR A 1230 -30.41 106.84 27.12
N PHE A 1231 -31.07 105.85 27.70
CA PHE A 1231 -31.69 104.76 26.96
C PHE A 1231 -33.14 104.60 27.33
N GLY A 1232 -33.98 104.25 26.36
CA GLY A 1232 -35.36 103.90 26.63
C GLY A 1232 -35.91 102.94 25.59
N LYS A 1233 -36.70 101.97 26.05
CA LYS A 1233 -37.40 101.02 25.18
C LYS A 1233 -38.77 101.59 24.80
N LEU A 1234 -39.05 101.71 23.51
CA LEU A 1234 -40.34 102.13 22.98
C LEU A 1234 -41.06 100.95 22.34
N ILE A 1235 -42.34 100.76 22.65
CA ILE A 1235 -43.22 99.79 22.00
C ILE A 1235 -44.22 100.54 21.13
N VAL A 1236 -44.20 100.27 19.82
CA VAL A 1236 -45.10 100.87 18.82
C VAL A 1236 -46.18 99.86 18.44
N LEU A 1237 -47.45 100.23 18.62
CA LEU A 1237 -48.63 99.36 18.46
C LEU A 1237 -49.23 99.30 17.06
#